data_AF-A0A086MU97-F1
#
_entry.id   AF-A0A086MU97-F1
#
_cell.length_a   1.000
_cell.length_b   1.000
_cell.length_c   1.000
_cell.angle_alpha   90.00
_cell.angle_beta   90.00
_cell.angle_gamma   90.00
#
_symmetry.space_group_name_H-M   'P 1'
#
loop_
_entity.id
_entity.type
_entity.pdbx_description
1 polymer ?
#
loop_
_entity_poly.entity_id
_entity_poly.type
_entity_poly.pdbx_seq_one_letter_code
_entity_poly.pdbx_strand_id
1 'polypeptide(L)'
;MRSGDRFADRYVLKEVIGAGRGGEVWLAHDTVVGQDVALKPERADGESDTAVRRLLGEPRAMAKFRGHPHVVTLFDVVTVPQDGAGAGGGAGGRTYWFVMEYVTGGGLDRRPAVSPQRAARIGAQLADALTDLHESGIVHCDVKPANIGLARKGDAKLLDFGAAYRIGGTETITVNGPFSFTPDYAAPELARGNVPRPASDVFCLAATLHALVTGAPPRGGAPAEERASAETGDDDEEAERLRYWKAEQGLVEVDAAVGPLYPVLAAMLRRDPRQRPDAAEAGRLLEEIAGADPRTAGGGAAADTVTGRRRLRRPLIAAAVGLSAVLALGLVVLPDTGDDGKATPAAGPSRLETHASDGERRALIGDPHTADVCAMADPAALEVFGDGDVHVDVDYGNFDRCDVLVGIDDRTRIDVSVSLLLGSPPEGTNPSRTVGRVGVREDEAESDECRLLLTSGSDRGGTLVGIRVNMGKGTVVGGRATLCTVADRAATGAAEVLNRGPVPRRSPGYPHASLAWKDACELLDAEALSAVPGLQADVPEVGVANWSCEWSSDVDELDVEVSFFRDQPKSAEGGATAAELSGYRTIVEPDDDGDTCAVFVEYRRYSGQGAETAAEMVRLDVGGQRPTDRLCTTATGLAASAAAALRAQ
;
A
#
# COMPACT_ATOMS: atom_id res chain seq x y z
N MET A 1 -33.61 22.09 6.86
CA MET A 1 -34.62 21.45 7.73
C MET A 1 -34.55 22.09 9.11
N ARG A 2 -35.65 22.15 9.87
CA ARG A 2 -35.75 22.74 11.22
C ARG A 2 -36.53 21.81 12.15
N SER A 3 -36.33 21.98 13.45
CA SER A 3 -37.16 21.34 14.48
C SER A 3 -38.64 21.66 14.24
N GLY A 4 -39.50 20.64 14.33
CA GLY A 4 -40.93 20.71 14.05
C GLY A 4 -41.30 20.48 12.58
N ASP A 5 -40.35 20.54 11.64
CA ASP A 5 -40.64 20.24 10.23
C ASP A 5 -41.07 18.78 10.07
N ARG A 6 -41.98 18.55 9.13
CA ARG A 6 -42.43 17.21 8.76
C ARG A 6 -41.63 16.73 7.54
N PHE A 7 -40.85 15.67 7.74
CA PHE A 7 -40.01 15.04 6.73
C PHE A 7 -40.69 13.79 6.15
N ALA A 8 -40.67 13.66 4.82
CA ALA A 8 -41.29 12.57 4.07
C ALA A 8 -42.75 12.26 4.52
N ASP A 9 -43.50 13.31 4.85
CA ASP A 9 -44.88 13.27 5.37
C ASP A 9 -45.11 12.34 6.59
N ARG A 10 -44.05 11.88 7.27
CA ARG A 10 -44.12 10.86 8.32
C ARG A 10 -43.35 11.22 9.58
N TYR A 11 -42.17 11.80 9.42
CA TYR A 11 -41.24 12.00 10.53
C TYR A 11 -41.24 13.47 10.95
N VAL A 12 -41.58 13.76 12.21
CA VAL A 12 -41.49 15.12 12.75
C VAL A 12 -40.11 15.32 13.34
N LEU A 13 -39.31 16.20 12.76
CA LEU A 13 -37.93 16.46 13.21
C LEU A 13 -37.93 17.12 14.59
N LYS A 14 -37.05 16.68 15.48
CA LYS A 14 -36.90 17.24 16.84
C LYS A 14 -35.62 18.04 16.98
N GLU A 15 -34.47 17.40 16.89
CA GLU A 15 -33.17 18.02 17.08
C GLU A 15 -32.08 17.27 16.32
N VAL A 16 -30.96 17.95 16.06
CA VAL A 16 -29.76 17.33 15.48
C VAL A 16 -29.02 16.60 16.60
N ILE A 17 -28.75 15.32 16.39
CA ILE A 17 -28.08 14.44 17.36
C ILE A 17 -26.67 14.03 16.93
N GLY A 18 -26.25 14.40 15.72
CA GLY A 18 -24.92 14.12 15.20
C GLY A 18 -24.74 14.69 13.79
N ALA A 19 -23.56 14.47 13.22
CA ALA A 19 -23.25 14.78 11.83
C ALA A 19 -22.72 13.51 11.15
N GLY A 20 -23.14 13.29 9.91
CA GLY A 20 -22.65 12.22 9.05
C GLY A 20 -22.27 12.76 7.67
N ARG A 21 -21.78 11.88 6.82
CA ARG A 21 -21.28 12.22 5.47
C ARG A 21 -22.32 12.92 4.60
N GLY A 22 -23.59 12.50 4.66
CA GLY A 22 -24.68 13.12 3.91
C GLY A 22 -25.29 14.37 4.55
N GLY A 23 -24.85 14.75 5.76
CA GLY A 23 -25.34 15.89 6.53
C GLY A 23 -25.70 15.55 7.98
N GLU A 24 -26.48 16.43 8.60
CA GLU A 24 -26.92 16.31 10.00
C GLU A 24 -27.77 15.05 10.23
N VAL A 25 -27.50 14.32 11.32
CA VAL A 25 -28.31 13.21 11.80
C VAL A 25 -29.37 13.77 12.74
N TRP A 26 -30.65 13.48 12.45
CA TRP A 26 -31.78 14.05 13.18
C TRP A 26 -32.46 13.03 14.08
N LEU A 27 -32.78 13.42 15.31
CA LEU A 27 -33.85 12.78 16.08
C LEU A 27 -35.19 13.21 15.49
N ALA A 28 -36.06 12.25 15.19
CA ALA A 28 -37.41 12.51 14.69
C ALA A 28 -38.44 11.60 15.35
N HIS A 29 -39.69 12.04 15.37
CA HIS A 29 -40.84 11.23 15.79
C HIS A 29 -41.54 10.64 14.57
N ASP A 30 -41.58 9.32 14.46
CA ASP A 30 -42.41 8.62 13.47
C ASP A 30 -43.87 8.68 13.90
N THR A 31 -44.67 9.50 13.20
CA THR A 31 -46.08 9.74 13.54
C THR A 31 -47.01 8.58 13.22
N VAL A 32 -46.55 7.59 12.44
CA VAL A 32 -47.36 6.42 12.07
C VAL A 32 -47.23 5.33 13.14
N VAL A 33 -45.99 5.01 13.53
CA VAL A 33 -45.70 3.98 14.54
C VAL A 33 -45.75 4.56 15.96
N GLY A 34 -45.54 5.87 16.12
CA GLY A 34 -45.56 6.56 17.41
C GLY A 34 -44.27 6.41 18.21
N GLN A 35 -43.12 6.29 17.54
CA GLN A 35 -41.82 6.10 18.19
C GLN A 35 -40.77 7.09 17.69
N ASP A 36 -39.76 7.34 18.52
CA ASP A 36 -38.62 8.17 18.16
C ASP A 36 -37.57 7.37 17.38
N VAL A 37 -37.03 7.97 16.32
CA VAL A 37 -36.07 7.37 15.38
C VAL A 37 -34.92 8.34 15.08
N ALA A 38 -33.78 7.80 14.70
CA ALA A 38 -32.68 8.56 14.13
C ALA A 38 -32.80 8.56 12.59
N LEU A 39 -32.63 9.72 11.97
CA LEU A 39 -32.61 9.90 10.52
C LEU A 39 -31.20 10.31 10.09
N LYS A 40 -30.45 9.37 9.48
CA LYS A 40 -29.10 9.60 8.96
C LYS A 40 -29.16 9.80 7.44
N PRO A 41 -28.80 11.00 6.92
CA PRO A 41 -28.73 11.23 5.49
C PRO A 41 -27.45 10.63 4.90
N GLU A 42 -27.59 10.01 3.73
CA GLU A 42 -26.51 9.43 2.93
C GLU A 42 -26.69 9.79 1.45
N ARG A 43 -25.57 10.05 0.78
CA ARG A 43 -25.53 10.44 -0.64
C ARG A 43 -24.65 9.46 -1.41
N ALA A 44 -25.04 9.18 -2.65
CA ALA A 44 -24.21 8.43 -3.57
C ALA A 44 -23.20 9.40 -4.22
N ASP A 45 -21.96 8.96 -4.35
CA ASP A 45 -20.90 9.70 -5.05
C ASP A 45 -21.09 9.49 -6.56
N GLY A 46 -22.07 10.21 -7.12
CA GLY A 46 -22.52 10.08 -8.52
C GLY A 46 -23.87 9.36 -8.67
N GLU A 47 -24.40 9.38 -9.91
CA GLU A 47 -25.73 8.81 -10.23
C GLU A 47 -25.68 7.37 -10.76
N SER A 48 -24.50 6.74 -10.80
CA SER A 48 -24.36 5.39 -11.36
C SER A 48 -25.11 4.34 -10.52
N ASP A 49 -25.71 3.35 -11.19
CA ASP A 49 -26.36 2.22 -10.52
C ASP A 49 -25.41 1.49 -9.56
N THR A 50 -24.11 1.49 -9.87
CA THR A 50 -23.05 0.93 -9.03
C THR A 50 -22.86 1.74 -7.74
N ALA A 51 -22.80 3.07 -7.83
CA ALA A 51 -22.70 3.95 -6.66
C ALA A 51 -23.92 3.81 -5.73
N VAL A 52 -25.13 3.74 -6.29
CA VAL A 52 -26.36 3.50 -5.53
C VAL A 52 -26.38 2.10 -4.89
N ARG A 53 -25.94 1.07 -5.62
CA ARG A 53 -25.86 -0.30 -5.07
C ARG A 53 -24.89 -0.40 -3.90
N ARG A 54 -23.74 0.29 -3.96
CA ARG A 54 -22.76 0.40 -2.88
C ARG A 54 -23.31 1.18 -1.69
N LEU A 55 -23.96 2.32 -1.93
CA LEU A 55 -24.62 3.10 -0.87
C LEU A 55 -25.65 2.26 -0.09
N LEU A 56 -26.46 1.49 -0.81
CA LEU A 56 -27.46 0.62 -0.21
C LEU A 56 -26.89 -0.67 0.37
N GLY A 57 -25.58 -0.92 0.28
CA GLY A 57 -24.97 -2.09 0.90
C GLY A 57 -24.87 -1.96 2.43
N GLU A 58 -24.59 -0.76 2.96
CA GLU A 58 -24.61 -0.47 4.41
C GLU A 58 -25.96 -0.85 5.06
N PRO A 59 -27.12 -0.31 4.61
CA PRO A 59 -28.40 -0.65 5.22
C PRO A 59 -28.75 -2.14 5.03
N ARG A 60 -28.33 -2.78 3.93
CA ARG A 60 -28.53 -4.22 3.72
C ARG A 60 -27.72 -5.07 4.70
N ALA A 61 -26.50 -4.65 5.05
CA ALA A 61 -25.70 -5.31 6.05
C ALA A 61 -26.32 -5.16 7.45
N MET A 62 -26.66 -3.93 7.85
CA MET A 62 -27.35 -3.68 9.13
C MET A 62 -28.65 -4.48 9.27
N ALA A 63 -29.45 -4.56 8.21
CA ALA A 63 -30.73 -5.28 8.23
C ALA A 63 -30.59 -6.77 8.61
N LYS A 64 -29.45 -7.40 8.34
CA LYS A 64 -29.18 -8.80 8.73
C LYS A 64 -29.14 -8.99 10.25
N PHE A 65 -28.80 -7.94 11.00
CA PHE A 65 -28.57 -7.98 12.44
C PHE A 65 -29.65 -7.25 13.25
N ARG A 66 -30.81 -6.98 12.64
CA ARG A 66 -31.95 -6.29 13.29
C ARG A 66 -32.41 -6.92 14.62
N GLY A 67 -32.16 -8.21 14.83
CA GLY A 67 -32.49 -8.90 16.08
C GLY A 67 -31.42 -8.83 17.17
N HIS A 68 -30.22 -8.35 16.85
CA HIS A 68 -29.08 -8.42 17.76
C HIS A 68 -29.17 -7.30 18.82
N PRO A 69 -29.01 -7.59 20.12
CA PRO A 69 -29.14 -6.59 21.18
C PRO A 69 -28.08 -5.48 21.09
N HIS A 70 -26.89 -5.80 20.55
CA HIS A 70 -25.73 -4.91 20.48
C HIS A 70 -25.45 -4.34 19.08
N VAL A 71 -26.42 -4.42 18.17
CA VAL A 71 -26.40 -3.71 16.87
C VAL A 71 -27.61 -2.76 16.82
N VAL A 72 -27.42 -1.57 16.24
CA VAL A 72 -28.53 -0.64 16.00
C VAL A 72 -29.50 -1.23 14.99
N THR A 73 -30.81 -1.09 15.25
CA THR A 73 -31.80 -1.56 14.30
C THR A 73 -32.02 -0.53 13.19
N LEU A 74 -31.86 -0.95 11.92
CA LEU A 74 -32.41 -0.22 10.78
C LEU A 74 -33.90 -0.55 10.63
N PHE A 75 -34.75 0.47 10.61
CA PHE A 75 -36.19 0.34 10.41
C PHE A 75 -36.60 0.50 8.94
N ASP A 76 -36.03 1.47 8.23
CA ASP A 76 -36.46 1.87 6.88
C ASP A 76 -35.35 2.62 6.14
N VAL A 77 -35.48 2.75 4.81
CA VAL A 77 -34.66 3.63 3.97
C VAL A 77 -35.58 4.49 3.12
N VAL A 78 -35.56 5.79 3.36
CA VAL A 78 -36.41 6.76 2.67
C VAL A 78 -35.61 7.49 1.61
N THR A 79 -36.08 7.50 0.37
CA THR A 79 -35.43 8.25 -0.72
C THR A 79 -36.18 9.54 -0.96
N VAL A 80 -35.46 10.67 -0.93
CA VAL A 80 -36.03 12.00 -1.15
C VAL A 80 -35.34 12.66 -2.35
N PRO A 81 -36.10 13.26 -3.29
CA PRO A 81 -35.55 14.11 -4.34
C PRO A 81 -34.82 15.30 -3.74
N GLN A 82 -33.74 15.75 -4.39
CA GLN A 82 -33.05 16.95 -3.93
C GLN A 82 -33.84 18.21 -4.29
N ASP A 83 -34.46 18.86 -3.29
CA ASP A 83 -35.07 20.16 -3.46
C ASP A 83 -33.99 21.26 -3.38
N GLY A 84 -33.76 22.01 -4.47
CA GLY A 84 -32.91 23.20 -4.45
C GLY A 84 -31.77 23.30 -5.47
N ALA A 85 -31.81 22.57 -6.60
CA ALA A 85 -31.04 23.00 -7.77
C ALA A 85 -31.68 24.31 -8.29
N GLY A 86 -31.17 25.44 -7.81
CA GLY A 86 -31.49 26.75 -8.38
C GLY A 86 -31.29 26.71 -9.90
N ALA A 87 -32.11 27.47 -10.62
CA ALA A 87 -32.13 27.54 -12.08
C ALA A 87 -30.72 27.72 -12.67
N GLY A 88 -30.09 26.61 -13.05
CA GLY A 88 -28.69 26.53 -13.47
C GLY A 88 -28.27 25.07 -13.58
N GLY A 89 -28.70 24.45 -14.69
CA GLY A 89 -28.43 23.08 -15.15
C GLY A 89 -27.47 22.18 -14.35
N GLY A 90 -28.04 21.16 -13.70
CA GLY A 90 -27.38 19.94 -13.27
C GLY A 90 -28.45 18.91 -12.90
N ALA A 91 -28.36 17.68 -13.40
CA ALA A 91 -29.33 16.61 -13.16
C ALA A 91 -29.55 16.37 -11.65
N GLY A 92 -30.80 16.08 -11.26
CA GLY A 92 -31.22 16.06 -9.85
C GLY A 92 -30.84 14.78 -9.11
N GLY A 93 -29.89 14.89 -8.18
CA GLY A 93 -29.50 13.82 -7.26
C GLY A 93 -30.62 13.38 -6.31
N ARG A 94 -30.46 12.19 -5.71
CA ARG A 94 -31.34 11.63 -4.67
C ARG A 94 -30.58 11.50 -3.35
N THR A 95 -31.21 11.88 -2.24
CA THR A 95 -30.68 11.62 -0.89
C THR A 95 -31.40 10.42 -0.28
N TYR A 96 -30.63 9.50 0.30
CA TYR A 96 -31.16 8.33 1.01
C TYR A 96 -31.08 8.59 2.50
N TRP A 97 -32.16 8.34 3.23
CA TRP A 97 -32.26 8.58 4.66
C TRP A 97 -32.46 7.25 5.36
N PHE A 98 -31.48 6.85 6.15
CA PHE A 98 -31.56 5.64 6.95
C PHE A 98 -32.33 5.96 8.22
N VAL A 99 -33.44 5.27 8.40
CA VAL A 99 -34.32 5.41 9.56
C VAL A 99 -33.93 4.33 10.55
N MET A 100 -33.32 4.72 11.65
CA MET A 100 -32.65 3.82 12.59
C MET A 100 -33.23 3.95 14.00
N GLU A 101 -32.96 2.94 14.83
CA GLU A 101 -33.19 2.99 16.28
C GLU A 101 -32.52 4.22 16.89
N TYR A 102 -33.31 5.02 17.62
CA TYR A 102 -32.74 6.11 18.41
C TYR A 102 -32.18 5.58 19.74
N VAL A 103 -30.86 5.52 19.83
CA VAL A 103 -30.15 5.09 21.04
C VAL A 103 -30.11 6.25 22.05
N THR A 104 -31.08 6.24 22.97
CA THR A 104 -31.38 7.35 23.90
C THR A 104 -30.23 7.83 24.81
N GLY A 105 -29.17 7.05 25.02
CA GLY A 105 -28.00 7.50 25.79
C GLY A 105 -26.91 8.17 24.95
N GLY A 106 -27.07 8.26 23.63
CA GLY A 106 -26.11 8.89 22.72
C GLY A 106 -24.79 8.12 22.57
N GLY A 107 -23.88 8.70 21.78
CA GLY A 107 -22.54 8.18 21.51
C GLY A 107 -21.60 8.20 22.72
N LEU A 108 -20.51 7.43 22.63
CA LEU A 108 -19.47 7.38 23.65
C LEU A 108 -18.33 8.39 23.44
N ASP A 109 -18.26 9.04 22.30
CA ASP A 109 -17.30 10.08 21.90
C ASP A 109 -17.24 11.26 22.89
N ARG A 110 -18.37 11.67 23.46
CA ARG A 110 -18.48 12.84 24.37
C ARG A 110 -18.62 12.44 25.84
N ARG A 111 -18.35 11.18 26.19
CA ARG A 111 -18.52 10.67 27.55
C ARG A 111 -17.21 10.81 28.34
N PRO A 112 -17.28 11.11 29.64
CA PRO A 112 -16.10 11.04 30.49
C PRO A 112 -15.58 9.60 30.56
N ALA A 113 -14.28 9.47 30.84
CA ALA A 113 -13.63 8.18 31.04
C ALA A 113 -14.41 7.30 32.03
N VAL A 114 -14.48 6.00 31.73
CA VAL A 114 -15.19 5.00 32.53
C VAL A 114 -14.22 4.07 33.25
N SER A 115 -14.71 3.36 34.28
CA SER A 115 -13.87 2.37 34.96
C SER A 115 -13.50 1.20 34.04
N PRO A 116 -12.34 0.54 34.26
CA PRO A 116 -11.96 -0.66 33.50
C PRO A 116 -13.04 -1.74 33.45
N GLN A 117 -13.77 -1.96 34.54
CA GLN A 117 -14.86 -2.96 34.58
C GLN A 117 -16.05 -2.55 33.71
N ARG A 118 -16.35 -1.24 33.63
CA ARG A 118 -17.41 -0.74 32.74
C ARG A 118 -16.99 -0.82 31.28
N ALA A 119 -15.76 -0.47 30.96
CA ALA A 119 -15.19 -0.66 29.62
C ALA A 119 -15.20 -2.15 29.24
N ALA A 120 -14.85 -3.06 30.16
CA ALA A 120 -14.91 -4.50 29.93
C ALA A 120 -16.34 -4.98 29.60
N ARG A 121 -17.37 -4.50 30.32
CA ARG A 121 -18.79 -4.81 30.01
C ARG A 121 -19.20 -4.33 28.63
N ILE A 122 -18.83 -3.11 28.27
CA ILE A 122 -19.08 -2.55 26.94
C ILE A 122 -18.37 -3.40 25.88
N GLY A 123 -17.11 -3.75 26.14
CA GLY A 123 -16.29 -4.56 25.23
C GLY A 123 -16.86 -5.95 24.98
N ALA A 124 -17.34 -6.62 26.02
CA ALA A 124 -17.99 -7.92 25.89
C ALA A 124 -19.26 -7.85 25.02
N GLN A 125 -20.10 -6.84 25.24
CA GLN A 125 -21.32 -6.61 24.44
C GLN A 125 -21.02 -6.33 22.96
N LEU A 126 -19.95 -5.58 22.68
CA LEU A 126 -19.54 -5.30 21.31
C LEU A 126 -18.86 -6.52 20.66
N ALA A 127 -18.10 -7.29 21.42
CA ALA A 127 -17.50 -8.54 20.95
C ALA A 127 -18.55 -9.60 20.56
N ASP A 128 -19.68 -9.64 21.28
CA ASP A 128 -20.86 -10.44 20.92
C ASP A 128 -21.40 -10.04 19.53
N ALA A 129 -21.63 -8.74 19.30
CA ALA A 129 -22.06 -8.24 17.98
C ALA A 129 -21.03 -8.55 16.87
N LEU A 130 -19.73 -8.34 17.15
CA LEU A 130 -18.68 -8.61 16.18
C LEU A 130 -18.61 -10.08 15.81
N THR A 131 -18.87 -10.99 16.76
CA THR A 131 -18.93 -12.44 16.50
C THR A 131 -19.99 -12.77 15.45
N ASP A 132 -21.23 -12.30 15.64
CA ASP A 132 -22.33 -12.50 14.68
C ASP A 132 -22.03 -11.89 13.29
N LEU A 133 -21.40 -10.71 13.28
CA LEU A 133 -20.93 -10.05 12.05
C LEU A 133 -19.92 -10.92 11.31
N HIS A 134 -18.90 -11.39 12.02
CA HIS A 134 -17.79 -12.18 11.47
C HIS A 134 -18.29 -13.53 10.93
N GLU A 135 -19.20 -14.20 11.65
CA GLU A 135 -19.85 -15.44 11.20
C GLU A 135 -20.67 -15.24 9.91
N SER A 136 -21.24 -14.05 9.72
CA SER A 136 -21.96 -13.65 8.51
C SER A 136 -21.04 -13.15 7.38
N GLY A 137 -19.72 -13.20 7.57
CA GLY A 137 -18.72 -12.77 6.60
C GLY A 137 -18.61 -11.24 6.47
N ILE A 138 -18.97 -10.49 7.52
CA ILE A 138 -18.93 -9.02 7.55
C ILE A 138 -17.89 -8.57 8.57
N VAL A 139 -16.99 -7.68 8.18
CA VAL A 139 -16.01 -7.00 9.06
C VAL A 139 -16.44 -5.53 9.18
N HIS A 140 -16.45 -4.96 10.37
CA HIS A 140 -16.97 -3.62 10.64
C HIS A 140 -15.99 -2.50 10.21
N CYS A 141 -14.69 -2.72 10.37
CA CYS A 141 -13.55 -1.87 10.01
C CYS A 141 -13.39 -0.54 10.78
N ASP A 142 -14.46 0.05 11.31
CA ASP A 142 -14.40 1.35 12.01
C ASP A 142 -15.05 1.32 13.40
N VAL A 143 -14.66 0.36 14.26
CA VAL A 143 -15.09 0.33 15.66
C VAL A 143 -14.36 1.43 16.44
N LYS A 144 -15.10 2.44 16.91
CA LYS A 144 -14.60 3.61 17.66
C LYS A 144 -15.70 4.21 18.55
N PRO A 145 -15.37 5.05 19.55
CA PRO A 145 -16.37 5.62 20.47
C PRO A 145 -17.55 6.32 19.78
N ALA A 146 -17.31 7.03 18.68
CA ALA A 146 -18.36 7.73 17.91
C ALA A 146 -19.39 6.78 17.27
N ASN A 147 -18.98 5.54 16.97
CA ASN A 147 -19.84 4.52 16.37
C ASN A 147 -20.48 3.59 17.41
N ILE A 148 -20.41 3.95 18.71
CA ILE A 148 -20.97 3.15 19.80
C ILE A 148 -21.94 3.99 20.62
N GLY A 149 -23.18 3.54 20.70
CA GLY A 149 -24.23 4.15 21.52
C GLY A 149 -24.52 3.36 22.79
N LEU A 150 -24.94 4.05 23.85
CA LEU A 150 -25.45 3.41 25.07
C LEU A 150 -26.98 3.52 25.17
N ALA A 151 -27.66 2.39 25.31
CA ALA A 151 -29.08 2.37 25.66
C ALA A 151 -29.31 2.70 27.15
N ARG A 152 -30.54 3.06 27.53
CA ARG A 152 -30.92 3.42 28.92
C ARG A 152 -30.56 2.39 30.00
N LYS A 153 -30.46 1.11 29.64
CA LYS A 153 -30.10 0.02 30.55
C LYS A 153 -28.59 -0.23 30.65
N GLY A 154 -27.79 0.54 29.92
CA GLY A 154 -26.33 0.41 29.88
C GLY A 154 -25.81 -0.49 28.76
N ASP A 155 -26.69 -0.99 27.88
CA ASP A 155 -26.31 -1.84 26.76
C ASP A 155 -25.65 -1.02 25.64
N ALA A 156 -24.45 -1.42 25.24
CA ALA A 156 -23.72 -0.86 24.12
C ALA A 156 -24.25 -1.40 22.80
N LYS A 157 -24.29 -0.54 21.77
CA LYS A 157 -24.73 -0.87 20.42
C LYS A 157 -23.80 -0.25 19.38
N LEU A 158 -23.44 -1.03 18.35
CA LEU A 158 -22.79 -0.51 17.14
C LEU A 158 -23.81 0.29 16.32
N LEU A 159 -23.45 1.53 15.95
CA LEU A 159 -24.35 2.50 15.34
C LEU A 159 -24.18 2.65 13.82
N ASP A 160 -23.03 2.27 13.26
CA ASP A 160 -22.67 2.65 11.88
C ASP A 160 -21.89 1.55 11.17
N PHE A 161 -22.28 1.21 9.95
CA PHE A 161 -21.62 0.21 9.10
C PHE A 161 -20.95 0.85 7.87
N GLY A 162 -20.75 2.17 7.87
CA GLY A 162 -20.21 2.98 6.76
C GLY A 162 -18.83 2.57 6.24
N ALA A 163 -18.07 1.77 7.00
CA ALA A 163 -16.77 1.20 6.61
C ALA A 163 -16.80 -0.33 6.43
N ALA A 164 -17.96 -0.96 6.54
CA ALA A 164 -18.05 -2.41 6.60
C ALA A 164 -17.56 -3.09 5.31
N TYR A 165 -16.91 -4.24 5.48
CA TYR A 165 -16.31 -5.03 4.42
C TYR A 165 -16.88 -6.46 4.40
N ARG A 166 -16.97 -7.07 3.21
CA ARG A 166 -17.49 -8.44 3.02
C ARG A 166 -16.37 -9.39 2.62
N ILE A 167 -16.14 -10.40 3.45
CA ILE A 167 -15.12 -11.42 3.24
C ILE A 167 -15.45 -12.24 1.99
N GLY A 168 -14.47 -12.39 1.08
CA GLY A 168 -14.61 -13.21 -0.12
C GLY A 168 -15.47 -12.62 -1.24
N GLY A 169 -15.89 -11.36 -1.12
CA GLY A 169 -16.55 -10.61 -2.20
C GLY A 169 -15.56 -9.71 -2.96
N THR A 170 -15.79 -9.50 -4.25
CA THR A 170 -15.07 -8.51 -5.07
C THR A 170 -15.59 -7.08 -4.87
N GLU A 171 -16.56 -6.86 -3.98
CA GLU A 171 -17.23 -5.58 -3.72
C GLU A 171 -17.21 -5.25 -2.23
N THR A 172 -16.83 -4.02 -1.88
CA THR A 172 -17.05 -3.47 -0.54
C THR A 172 -18.54 -3.27 -0.27
N ILE A 173 -18.96 -3.44 0.99
CA ILE A 173 -20.36 -3.25 1.37
C ILE A 173 -20.76 -1.79 1.24
N THR A 174 -19.82 -0.85 1.43
CA THR A 174 -20.08 0.59 1.41
C THR A 174 -19.31 1.31 0.31
N VAL A 175 -19.73 2.55 0.04
CA VAL A 175 -19.15 3.46 -0.96
C VAL A 175 -17.67 3.76 -0.68
N ASN A 176 -17.23 3.64 0.56
CA ASN A 176 -15.91 4.08 1.01
C ASN A 176 -14.77 3.05 0.81
N GLY A 177 -15.03 1.91 0.20
CA GLY A 177 -14.02 0.86 0.07
C GLY A 177 -13.47 0.38 1.43
N PRO A 178 -12.39 -0.42 1.46
CA PRO A 178 -11.69 -0.79 2.70
C PRO A 178 -10.93 0.39 3.37
N PHE A 179 -11.04 1.61 2.84
CA PHE A 179 -10.11 2.72 3.09
C PHE A 179 -10.63 3.79 4.06
N SER A 180 -11.92 3.76 4.43
CA SER A 180 -12.44 4.67 5.46
C SER A 180 -12.24 4.07 6.84
N PHE A 181 -11.20 4.51 7.52
CA PHE A 181 -10.91 4.17 8.91
C PHE A 181 -10.42 5.40 9.66
N THR A 182 -10.53 5.37 10.98
CA THR A 182 -9.93 6.40 11.85
C THR A 182 -8.55 5.91 12.32
N PRO A 183 -7.43 6.54 11.89
CA PRO A 183 -6.07 6.01 12.14
C PRO A 183 -5.76 5.71 13.60
N ASP A 184 -6.30 6.51 14.52
CA ASP A 184 -6.12 6.36 15.96
C ASP A 184 -6.60 5.00 16.50
N TYR A 185 -7.62 4.42 15.87
CA TYR A 185 -8.27 3.16 16.28
C TYR A 185 -7.96 2.00 15.33
N ALA A 186 -7.61 2.28 14.08
CA ALA A 186 -7.45 1.29 13.03
C ALA A 186 -6.39 0.22 13.34
N ALA A 187 -6.62 -1.01 12.90
CA ALA A 187 -5.62 -2.08 12.93
C ALA A 187 -4.45 -1.77 11.95
N PRO A 188 -3.23 -2.27 12.20
CA PRO A 188 -2.10 -2.02 11.32
C PRO A 188 -2.32 -2.52 9.90
N GLU A 189 -2.96 -3.67 9.74
CA GLU A 189 -3.27 -4.23 8.43
C GLU A 189 -4.34 -3.42 7.68
N LEU A 190 -5.33 -2.84 8.38
CA LEU A 190 -6.31 -1.90 7.82
C LEU A 190 -5.61 -0.61 7.35
N ALA A 191 -4.74 -0.05 8.19
CA ALA A 191 -3.99 1.16 7.90
C ALA A 191 -3.05 0.99 6.70
N ARG A 192 -2.48 -0.21 6.51
CA ARG A 192 -1.67 -0.59 5.34
C ARG A 192 -2.49 -0.91 4.08
N GLY A 193 -3.82 -0.81 4.14
CA GLY A 193 -4.71 -1.14 3.03
C GLY A 193 -4.82 -2.65 2.71
N ASN A 194 -4.39 -3.53 3.61
CA ASN A 194 -4.60 -4.97 3.42
C ASN A 194 -6.10 -5.31 3.54
N VAL A 195 -6.49 -6.44 2.95
CA VAL A 195 -7.85 -6.98 3.07
C VAL A 195 -8.28 -7.06 4.55
N PRO A 196 -9.35 -6.37 4.96
CA PRO A 196 -9.86 -6.41 6.34
C PRO A 196 -10.20 -7.83 6.77
N ARG A 197 -9.93 -8.14 8.04
CA ARG A 197 -10.18 -9.45 8.64
C ARG A 197 -10.98 -9.30 9.93
N PRO A 198 -11.67 -10.35 10.41
CA PRO A 198 -12.28 -10.37 11.75
C PRO A 198 -11.35 -9.86 12.86
N ALA A 199 -10.08 -10.26 12.83
CA ALA A 199 -9.06 -9.83 13.78
C ALA A 199 -8.76 -8.32 13.74
N SER A 200 -9.11 -7.62 12.66
CA SER A 200 -8.97 -6.18 12.53
C SER A 200 -9.96 -5.44 13.43
N ASP A 201 -11.21 -5.91 13.50
CA ASP A 201 -12.21 -5.34 14.42
C ASP A 201 -11.84 -5.56 15.88
N VAL A 202 -11.21 -6.70 16.20
CA VAL A 202 -10.71 -6.98 17.56
C VAL A 202 -9.66 -5.95 17.98
N PHE A 203 -8.79 -5.53 17.06
CA PHE A 203 -7.83 -4.46 17.34
C PHE A 203 -8.55 -3.11 17.56
N CYS A 204 -9.48 -2.75 16.67
CA CYS A 204 -10.25 -1.51 16.77
C CYS A 204 -11.06 -1.45 18.08
N LEU A 205 -11.63 -2.58 18.51
CA LEU A 205 -12.30 -2.71 19.80
C LEU A 205 -11.32 -2.45 20.96
N ALA A 206 -10.14 -3.04 20.97
CA ALA A 206 -9.17 -2.81 22.03
C ALA A 206 -8.69 -1.35 22.10
N ALA A 207 -8.43 -0.72 20.96
CA ALA A 207 -8.10 0.71 20.90
C ALA A 207 -9.24 1.59 21.44
N THR A 208 -10.48 1.21 21.14
CA THR A 208 -11.69 1.86 21.67
C THR A 208 -11.77 1.72 23.19
N LEU A 209 -11.60 0.51 23.72
CA LEU A 209 -11.66 0.26 25.16
C LEU A 209 -10.57 1.01 25.93
N HIS A 210 -9.37 1.12 25.35
CA HIS A 210 -8.32 1.98 25.89
C HIS A 210 -8.81 3.42 26.01
N ALA A 211 -9.32 4.00 24.92
CA ALA A 211 -9.81 5.38 24.90
C ALA A 211 -10.97 5.61 25.89
N LEU A 212 -11.86 4.65 26.07
CA LEU A 212 -12.94 4.76 27.06
C LEU A 212 -12.43 4.85 28.49
N VAL A 213 -11.25 4.29 28.80
CA VAL A 213 -10.70 4.31 30.17
C VAL A 213 -9.73 5.47 30.39
N THR A 214 -8.92 5.80 29.38
CA THR A 214 -7.85 6.81 29.52
C THR A 214 -8.27 8.19 29.00
N GLY A 215 -9.35 8.26 28.21
CA GLY A 215 -9.75 9.46 27.47
C GLY A 215 -9.02 9.64 26.14
N ALA A 216 -8.07 8.75 25.79
CA ALA A 216 -7.25 8.88 24.59
C ALA A 216 -6.99 7.52 23.90
N PRO A 217 -6.91 7.46 22.56
CA PRO A 217 -6.51 6.25 21.84
C PRO A 217 -5.08 5.83 22.22
N PRO A 218 -4.72 4.54 22.05
CA PRO A 218 -3.43 4.01 22.49
C PRO A 218 -2.23 4.53 21.67
N ARG A 219 -2.41 5.38 20.67
CA ARG A 219 -1.30 5.91 19.83
C ARG A 219 -0.84 7.32 20.23
N GLY A 220 -1.45 7.87 21.28
CA GLY A 220 -1.25 9.22 21.77
C GLY A 220 -2.04 10.26 20.98
N GLY A 221 -2.67 11.20 21.69
CA GLY A 221 -3.40 12.33 21.11
C GLY A 221 -4.83 12.52 21.64
N ALA A 222 -5.40 13.72 21.47
CA ALA A 222 -6.82 13.98 21.69
C ALA A 222 -7.69 13.20 20.67
N PRO A 223 -8.93 12.81 21.01
CA PRO A 223 -9.86 12.20 20.07
C PRO A 223 -9.95 13.01 18.76
N ALA A 224 -10.04 12.32 17.60
CA ALA A 224 -10.06 12.94 16.27
C ALA A 224 -11.06 14.11 16.12
N GLU A 225 -12.17 14.08 16.85
CA GLU A 225 -13.24 15.09 16.79
C GLU A 225 -12.95 16.36 17.60
N GLU A 226 -12.17 16.30 18.68
CA GLU A 226 -11.72 17.51 19.42
C GLU A 226 -10.75 18.35 18.57
N ARG A 227 -10.16 17.74 17.55
CA ARG A 227 -9.18 18.36 16.64
C ARG A 227 -9.80 18.86 15.35
N ALA A 228 -10.91 18.28 14.90
CA ALA A 228 -11.66 18.75 13.73
C ALA A 228 -12.22 20.18 13.89
N SER A 229 -12.22 20.73 15.12
CA SER A 229 -12.58 22.12 15.43
C SER A 229 -11.39 23.08 15.59
N ALA A 230 -10.14 22.62 15.45
CA ALA A 230 -8.94 23.47 15.52
C ALA A 230 -8.59 24.00 14.11
N GLU A 231 -8.23 25.29 14.02
CA GLU A 231 -7.89 25.97 12.77
C GLU A 231 -6.65 25.37 12.11
N THR A 232 -6.76 25.03 10.83
CA THR A 232 -5.75 24.37 9.98
C THR A 232 -4.49 25.23 9.77
N GLY A 233 -3.34 24.69 10.14
CA GLY A 233 -2.00 25.17 9.74
C GLY A 233 -1.08 24.01 9.28
N ASP A 234 0.13 24.33 8.78
CA ASP A 234 1.09 23.33 8.27
C ASP A 234 1.49 22.26 9.32
N ASP A 235 1.43 22.59 10.61
CA ASP A 235 1.68 21.67 11.73
C ASP A 235 0.66 20.50 11.82
N ASP A 236 -0.53 20.65 11.23
CA ASP A 236 -1.59 19.63 11.26
C ASP A 236 -1.35 18.51 10.25
N GLU A 237 -0.71 18.79 9.11
CA GLU A 237 -0.41 17.79 8.08
C GLU A 237 0.65 16.80 8.57
N GLU A 238 1.71 17.29 9.22
CA GLU A 238 2.76 16.44 9.79
C GLU A 238 2.21 15.58 10.93
N ALA A 239 1.36 16.17 11.78
CA ALA A 239 0.66 15.44 12.84
C ALA A 239 -0.28 14.36 12.29
N GLU A 240 -0.94 14.62 11.16
CA GLU A 240 -1.77 13.63 10.46
C GLU A 240 -0.92 12.50 9.87
N ARG A 241 0.15 12.82 9.15
CA ARG A 241 1.10 11.82 8.61
C ARG A 241 1.64 10.92 9.71
N LEU A 242 2.01 11.50 10.86
CA LEU A 242 2.49 10.73 12.01
C LEU A 242 1.42 9.78 12.57
N ARG A 243 0.12 10.17 12.57
CA ARG A 243 -0.98 9.29 13.00
C ARG A 243 -1.13 8.08 12.08
N TYR A 244 -1.14 8.30 10.76
CA TYR A 244 -1.21 7.21 9.78
C TYR A 244 0.00 6.29 9.87
N TRP A 245 1.21 6.84 9.93
CA TRP A 245 2.44 6.05 10.10
C TRP A 245 2.40 5.21 11.38
N LYS A 246 2.01 5.79 12.54
CA LYS A 246 1.85 5.01 13.79
C LYS A 246 0.82 3.90 13.66
N ALA A 247 -0.28 4.15 12.94
CA ALA A 247 -1.31 3.15 12.68
C ALA A 247 -0.74 1.98 11.87
N GLU A 248 -0.07 2.27 10.75
CA GLU A 248 0.60 1.31 9.87
C GLU A 248 1.67 0.50 10.61
N GLN A 249 2.48 1.13 11.46
CA GLN A 249 3.52 0.44 12.21
C GLN A 249 2.95 -0.42 13.36
N GLY A 250 1.67 -0.24 13.70
CA GLY A 250 1.07 -0.85 14.88
C GLY A 250 1.80 -0.45 16.15
N LEU A 251 2.18 0.83 16.22
CA LEU A 251 2.71 1.45 17.43
C LEU A 251 1.54 1.76 18.34
N VAL A 252 1.59 1.23 19.56
CA VAL A 252 0.60 1.43 20.61
C VAL A 252 1.32 1.57 21.95
N GLU A 253 0.80 2.45 22.78
CA GLU A 253 1.20 2.75 24.15
C GLU A 253 -0.03 2.46 25.01
N VAL A 254 -0.03 1.30 25.66
CA VAL A 254 -1.12 0.90 26.55
C VAL A 254 -0.84 1.45 27.94
N ASP A 255 -1.63 2.42 28.39
CA ASP A 255 -1.48 3.06 29.69
C ASP A 255 -1.73 2.04 30.83
N ALA A 256 -0.93 2.12 31.91
CA ALA A 256 -1.17 1.33 33.12
C ALA A 256 -2.54 1.60 33.77
N ALA A 257 -3.15 2.76 33.50
CA ALA A 257 -4.47 3.15 33.97
C ALA A 257 -5.60 2.20 33.51
N VAL A 258 -5.39 1.41 32.44
CA VAL A 258 -6.37 0.40 32.02
C VAL A 258 -6.51 -0.76 33.01
N GLY A 259 -5.56 -0.89 33.96
CA GLY A 259 -5.65 -1.81 35.09
C GLY A 259 -5.89 -3.27 34.66
N PRO A 260 -6.97 -3.94 35.14
CA PRO A 260 -7.22 -5.35 34.86
C PRO A 260 -7.46 -5.65 33.37
N LEU A 261 -7.75 -4.64 32.54
CA LEU A 261 -7.87 -4.80 31.08
C LEU A 261 -6.54 -5.03 30.38
N TYR A 262 -5.41 -4.67 31.00
CA TYR A 262 -4.10 -4.64 30.35
C TYR A 262 -3.75 -5.94 29.61
N PRO A 263 -3.87 -7.14 30.21
CA PRO A 263 -3.49 -8.38 29.54
C PRO A 263 -4.32 -8.67 28.29
N VAL A 264 -5.63 -8.36 28.36
CA VAL A 264 -6.57 -8.61 27.28
C VAL A 264 -6.37 -7.60 26.15
N LEU A 265 -6.23 -6.32 26.47
CA LEU A 265 -5.92 -5.28 25.48
C LEU A 265 -4.58 -5.54 24.79
N ALA A 266 -3.55 -5.97 25.53
CA ALA A 266 -2.25 -6.32 24.95
C ALA A 266 -2.33 -7.50 23.97
N ALA A 267 -3.21 -8.48 24.21
CA ALA A 267 -3.45 -9.59 23.29
C ALA A 267 -4.21 -9.13 22.03
N MET A 268 -5.25 -8.32 22.20
CA MET A 268 -6.05 -7.79 21.10
C MET A 268 -5.29 -6.77 20.23
N LEU A 269 -4.34 -6.02 20.80
CA LEU A 269 -3.50 -5.03 20.10
C LEU A 269 -2.22 -5.60 19.47
N ARG A 270 -2.08 -6.94 19.38
CA ARG A 270 -0.92 -7.56 18.72
C ARG A 270 -0.80 -7.11 17.25
N ARG A 271 0.41 -6.81 16.80
CA ARG A 271 0.66 -6.37 15.41
C ARG A 271 0.25 -7.42 14.38
N ASP A 272 0.58 -8.68 14.61
CA ASP A 272 0.19 -9.79 13.74
C ASP A 272 -1.26 -10.21 14.05
N PRO A 273 -2.21 -10.06 13.10
CA PRO A 273 -3.61 -10.41 13.33
C PRO A 273 -3.82 -11.89 13.68
N ARG A 274 -2.90 -12.79 13.32
CA ARG A 274 -2.99 -14.23 13.66
C ARG A 274 -2.69 -14.53 15.14
N GLN A 275 -2.16 -13.55 15.85
CA GLN A 275 -1.82 -13.67 17.27
C GLN A 275 -2.87 -13.04 18.19
N ARG A 276 -3.93 -12.46 17.61
CA ARG A 276 -5.05 -11.88 18.36
C ARG A 276 -6.08 -12.98 18.66
N PRO A 277 -6.79 -12.90 19.80
CA PRO A 277 -7.99 -13.71 19.99
C PRO A 277 -9.03 -13.37 18.92
N ASP A 278 -9.93 -14.32 18.63
CA ASP A 278 -11.14 -13.98 17.88
C ASP A 278 -12.13 -13.16 18.74
N ALA A 279 -13.20 -12.65 18.13
CA ALA A 279 -14.18 -11.81 18.84
C ALA A 279 -14.85 -12.56 20.00
N ALA A 280 -15.18 -13.84 19.83
CA ALA A 280 -15.82 -14.65 20.86
C ALA A 280 -14.88 -14.87 22.07
N GLU A 281 -13.61 -15.17 21.82
CA GLU A 281 -12.59 -15.30 22.86
C GLU A 281 -12.32 -13.96 23.56
N ALA A 282 -12.19 -12.87 22.82
CA ALA A 282 -12.06 -11.53 23.39
C ALA A 282 -13.26 -11.19 24.29
N GLY A 283 -14.48 -11.51 23.85
CA GLY A 283 -15.71 -11.35 24.63
C GLY A 283 -15.65 -12.07 25.98
N ARG A 284 -15.32 -13.37 25.98
CA ARG A 284 -15.17 -14.16 27.22
C ARG A 284 -14.15 -13.55 28.19
N LEU A 285 -12.99 -13.15 27.69
CA LEU A 285 -11.93 -12.54 28.50
C LEU A 285 -12.38 -11.19 29.11
N LEU A 286 -13.16 -10.41 28.37
CA LEU A 286 -13.73 -9.14 28.85
C LEU A 286 -14.85 -9.35 29.87
N GLU A 287 -15.67 -10.40 29.71
CA GLU A 287 -16.71 -10.77 30.70
C GLU A 287 -16.12 -11.15 32.06
N GLU A 288 -15.01 -11.89 32.08
CA GLU A 288 -14.31 -12.25 33.31
C GLU A 288 -13.89 -11.00 34.12
N ILE A 289 -13.38 -9.98 33.42
CA ILE A 289 -12.98 -8.70 34.03
C ILE A 289 -14.20 -7.89 34.48
N ALA A 290 -15.28 -7.91 33.69
CA ALA A 290 -16.53 -7.24 33.98
C ALA A 290 -17.23 -7.77 35.26
N GLY A 291 -17.09 -9.06 35.53
CA GLY A 291 -17.67 -9.79 36.66
C GLY A 291 -16.84 -9.77 37.95
N ALA A 292 -15.57 -9.37 37.90
CA ALA A 292 -14.71 -9.26 39.08
C ALA A 292 -15.16 -8.09 39.98
N ASP A 293 -15.79 -8.40 41.13
CA ASP A 293 -16.18 -7.42 42.15
C ASP A 293 -14.95 -6.94 42.95
N PRO A 294 -14.63 -5.63 43.01
CA PRO A 294 -13.51 -5.11 43.80
C PRO A 294 -13.62 -5.40 45.31
N ARG A 295 -14.81 -5.75 45.80
CA ARG A 295 -15.07 -5.93 47.25
C ARG A 295 -14.65 -7.29 47.81
N THR A 296 -14.41 -8.28 46.97
CA THR A 296 -13.98 -9.64 47.40
C THR A 296 -12.48 -9.80 47.50
N ALA A 297 -11.68 -8.87 46.96
CA ALA A 297 -10.21 -8.90 47.02
C ALA A 297 -9.62 -8.25 48.31
N GLY A 298 -10.44 -7.65 49.17
CA GLY A 298 -10.00 -6.89 50.35
C GLY A 298 -10.05 -7.63 51.70
N GLY A 299 -10.34 -8.93 51.73
CA GLY A 299 -10.69 -9.65 52.97
C GLY A 299 -9.85 -10.90 53.24
N GLY A 300 -8.68 -10.73 53.86
CA GLY A 300 -8.09 -11.71 54.76
C GLY A 300 -7.03 -12.66 54.19
N ALA A 301 -5.77 -12.35 54.44
CA ALA A 301 -4.88 -13.16 55.29
C ALA A 301 -3.47 -12.56 55.28
N ALA A 302 -3.22 -11.65 56.22
CA ALA A 302 -1.88 -11.40 56.69
C ALA A 302 -1.54 -12.40 57.80
N ALA A 303 -0.27 -12.84 57.77
CA ALA A 303 0.49 -13.55 58.80
C ALA A 303 0.26 -15.06 58.96
N ASP A 304 1.26 -15.83 58.51
CA ASP A 304 2.09 -16.55 59.49
C ASP A 304 3.55 -16.65 59.06
N THR A 305 4.39 -15.91 59.77
CA THR A 305 5.85 -16.03 59.80
C THR A 305 6.24 -17.25 60.64
N VAL A 306 6.93 -18.22 60.05
CA VAL A 306 7.77 -19.17 60.83
C VAL A 306 9.18 -19.19 60.24
N THR A 307 10.11 -18.69 61.02
CA THR A 307 11.55 -18.79 60.78
C THR A 307 12.07 -20.15 61.29
N GLY A 308 12.87 -20.85 60.49
CA GLY A 308 13.50 -22.12 60.88
C GLY A 308 14.63 -22.56 59.95
N ARG A 309 15.87 -22.29 60.35
CA ARG A 309 17.13 -22.78 59.72
C ARG A 309 17.28 -24.31 59.88
N ARG A 310 17.74 -25.02 58.85
CA ARG A 310 19.00 -25.83 58.85
C ARG A 310 19.29 -26.60 57.53
N ARG A 311 20.46 -26.27 56.95
CA ARG A 311 21.56 -27.10 56.37
C ARG A 311 21.32 -28.07 55.19
N LEU A 312 21.93 -27.67 54.06
CA LEU A 312 22.96 -28.38 53.26
C LEU A 312 22.87 -29.91 53.08
N ARG A 313 22.78 -30.35 51.80
CA ARG A 313 23.77 -31.25 51.16
C ARG A 313 23.88 -30.97 49.64
N ARG A 314 25.10 -30.65 49.18
CA ARG A 314 25.58 -30.85 47.80
C ARG A 314 26.10 -32.30 47.67
N PRO A 315 26.19 -32.85 46.45
CA PRO A 315 27.46 -32.83 45.70
C PRO A 315 27.23 -32.44 44.20
N LEU A 316 28.07 -31.72 43.43
CA LEU A 316 29.46 -31.95 42.95
C LEU A 316 29.60 -33.34 42.26
N ILE A 317 30.21 -33.62 41.10
CA ILE A 317 31.08 -33.00 40.08
C ILE A 317 31.11 -34.05 38.93
N ALA A 318 31.29 -33.66 37.66
CA ALA A 318 32.41 -34.14 36.81
C ALA A 318 32.13 -33.97 35.30
N ALA A 319 32.95 -33.11 34.70
CA ALA A 319 33.22 -33.06 33.27
C ALA A 319 34.20 -34.17 32.86
N ALA A 320 34.23 -34.53 31.58
CA ALA A 320 35.47 -34.93 30.90
C ALA A 320 35.33 -34.79 29.37
N VAL A 321 36.09 -33.84 28.82
CA VAL A 321 36.61 -33.86 27.46
C VAL A 321 37.82 -34.79 27.43
N GLY A 322 37.99 -35.57 26.36
CA GLY A 322 39.18 -36.38 26.10
C GLY A 322 39.47 -36.43 24.60
N LEU A 323 40.68 -36.02 24.24
CA LEU A 323 41.20 -35.77 22.89
C LEU A 323 42.08 -36.95 22.42
N SER A 324 42.20 -37.10 21.08
CA SER A 324 43.36 -37.61 20.30
C SER A 324 43.56 -39.12 20.10
N ALA A 325 43.69 -39.54 18.82
CA ALA A 325 44.97 -40.03 18.25
C ALA A 325 44.88 -40.30 16.73
N VAL A 326 45.94 -39.89 16.03
CA VAL A 326 46.27 -40.17 14.61
C VAL A 326 46.94 -41.54 14.49
N LEU A 327 46.68 -42.27 13.39
CA LEU A 327 47.68 -43.20 12.83
C LEU A 327 47.53 -43.33 11.30
N ALA A 328 48.68 -43.27 10.63
CA ALA A 328 48.87 -43.41 9.20
C ALA A 328 49.37 -44.83 8.83
N LEU A 329 49.48 -45.04 7.51
CA LEU A 329 50.18 -46.09 6.73
C LEU A 329 49.38 -47.32 6.26
N GLY A 330 49.46 -47.56 4.94
CA GLY A 330 49.02 -48.78 4.29
C GLY A 330 49.10 -48.73 2.76
N LEU A 331 50.31 -48.65 2.22
CA LEU A 331 50.68 -48.72 0.80
C LEU A 331 50.49 -50.17 0.27
N VAL A 332 49.80 -50.37 -0.86
CA VAL A 332 50.01 -51.53 -1.76
C VAL A 332 49.98 -51.05 -3.22
N VAL A 333 50.96 -51.56 -3.97
CA VAL A 333 51.46 -51.18 -5.29
C VAL A 333 51.05 -52.23 -6.32
N LEU A 334 50.46 -51.79 -7.45
CA LEU A 334 50.58 -52.21 -8.88
C LEU A 334 50.33 -53.69 -9.27
N PRO A 335 50.11 -54.10 -10.56
CA PRO A 335 50.54 -53.54 -11.88
C PRO A 335 49.42 -53.47 -12.95
N ASP A 336 49.56 -53.07 -14.23
CA ASP A 336 50.54 -52.40 -15.11
C ASP A 336 49.87 -52.32 -16.52
N THR A 337 50.50 -51.60 -17.44
CA THR A 337 50.22 -51.37 -18.87
C THR A 337 49.24 -50.21 -19.15
N GLY A 338 49.62 -49.05 -19.68
CA GLY A 338 50.82 -48.64 -20.43
C GLY A 338 50.45 -48.39 -21.89
N ASP A 339 50.34 -47.13 -22.30
CA ASP A 339 50.95 -46.62 -23.55
C ASP A 339 50.91 -45.07 -23.60
N ASP A 340 51.99 -44.51 -24.14
CA ASP A 340 52.38 -43.10 -24.19
C ASP A 340 51.75 -42.32 -25.37
N GLY A 341 51.56 -41.01 -25.24
CA GLY A 341 51.28 -40.14 -26.39
C GLY A 341 51.02 -38.67 -26.07
N LYS A 342 52.02 -37.83 -26.34
CA LYS A 342 52.07 -36.36 -26.17
C LYS A 342 51.00 -35.54 -26.91
N ALA A 343 50.77 -34.33 -26.36
CA ALA A 343 50.67 -33.00 -27.01
C ALA A 343 49.31 -32.26 -26.93
N THR A 344 49.33 -31.08 -26.29
CA THR A 344 48.41 -29.93 -26.44
C THR A 344 48.60 -29.23 -27.80
N PRO A 345 47.82 -28.18 -28.18
CA PRO A 345 46.37 -27.96 -28.17
C PRO A 345 45.85 -27.46 -29.55
N ALA A 346 44.56 -27.56 -29.90
CA ALA A 346 43.97 -26.71 -30.96
C ALA A 346 42.43 -26.72 -31.03
N ALA A 347 41.93 -25.54 -31.38
CA ALA A 347 40.58 -25.06 -31.65
C ALA A 347 39.62 -25.94 -32.50
N GLY A 348 38.34 -25.91 -32.09
CA GLY A 348 37.16 -25.74 -32.95
C GLY A 348 36.72 -26.90 -33.85
N PRO A 349 35.56 -26.78 -34.50
CA PRO A 349 34.26 -27.12 -33.95
C PRO A 349 33.64 -28.32 -34.68
N SER A 350 32.77 -29.10 -34.03
CA SER A 350 31.84 -29.97 -34.76
C SER A 350 30.55 -30.17 -33.98
N ARG A 351 29.48 -29.64 -34.60
CA ARG A 351 28.09 -30.05 -34.41
C ARG A 351 28.00 -31.57 -34.48
N LEU A 352 27.25 -32.17 -33.56
CA LEU A 352 26.29 -33.23 -33.91
C LEU A 352 25.21 -33.32 -32.82
N GLU A 353 23.98 -33.10 -33.27
CA GLU A 353 22.76 -33.82 -32.88
C GLU A 353 22.18 -33.63 -31.46
N THR A 354 21.19 -32.73 -31.45
CA THR A 354 19.89 -32.84 -30.76
C THR A 354 19.61 -34.17 -30.08
N HIS A 355 19.78 -34.18 -28.75
CA HIS A 355 18.88 -34.89 -27.86
C HIS A 355 17.89 -33.88 -27.27
N ALA A 356 16.72 -33.81 -27.92
CA ALA A 356 15.55 -33.19 -27.35
C ALA A 356 14.95 -34.16 -26.31
N SER A 357 15.23 -33.93 -25.02
CA SER A 357 14.34 -34.29 -23.92
C SER A 357 14.86 -33.70 -22.60
N ASP A 358 14.66 -32.41 -22.41
CA ASP A 358 14.28 -31.83 -21.13
C ASP A 358 13.62 -30.48 -21.45
N GLY A 359 12.38 -30.28 -21.01
CA GLY A 359 11.60 -29.11 -21.36
C GLY A 359 12.29 -27.83 -20.92
N GLU A 360 12.87 -27.08 -21.87
CA GLU A 360 13.27 -25.70 -21.69
C GLU A 360 12.06 -24.94 -21.12
N ARG A 361 12.16 -24.55 -19.84
CA ARG A 361 11.21 -23.64 -19.23
C ARG A 361 11.35 -22.33 -20.01
N ARG A 362 10.38 -22.05 -20.89
CA ARG A 362 10.35 -20.80 -21.66
C ARG A 362 10.41 -19.63 -20.69
N ALA A 363 11.40 -18.74 -20.86
CA ALA A 363 11.48 -17.49 -20.11
C ALA A 363 10.17 -16.71 -20.27
N LEU A 364 9.60 -16.22 -19.17
CA LEU A 364 8.31 -15.55 -19.21
C LEU A 364 8.40 -14.20 -19.93
N ILE A 365 9.50 -13.47 -19.76
CA ILE A 365 9.69 -12.17 -20.42
C ILE A 365 10.12 -12.35 -21.89
N GLY A 366 10.96 -13.34 -22.19
CA GLY A 366 11.53 -13.53 -23.53
C GLY A 366 12.45 -12.37 -23.94
N ASP A 367 12.52 -12.05 -25.23
CA ASP A 367 13.29 -10.91 -25.74
C ASP A 367 12.61 -9.57 -25.36
N PRO A 368 13.27 -8.69 -24.59
CA PRO A 368 12.68 -7.41 -24.17
C PRO A 368 12.34 -6.47 -25.33
N HIS A 369 13.08 -6.52 -26.45
CA HIS A 369 12.84 -5.63 -27.61
C HIS A 369 11.47 -5.84 -28.24
N THR A 370 10.90 -7.03 -28.07
CA THR A 370 9.61 -7.40 -28.62
C THR A 370 8.53 -7.54 -27.56
N ALA A 371 8.89 -7.51 -26.27
CA ALA A 371 7.96 -7.68 -25.17
C ALA A 371 7.00 -6.48 -25.07
N ASP A 372 5.71 -6.76 -24.91
CA ASP A 372 4.70 -5.75 -24.63
C ASP A 372 4.56 -5.58 -23.11
N VAL A 373 5.37 -4.69 -22.54
CA VAL A 373 5.35 -4.39 -21.10
C VAL A 373 3.97 -3.85 -20.67
N CYS A 374 3.32 -3.07 -21.53
CA CYS A 374 1.98 -2.54 -21.27
C CYS A 374 0.89 -3.61 -21.23
N ALA A 375 1.11 -4.80 -21.78
CA ALA A 375 0.19 -5.92 -21.62
C ALA A 375 0.15 -6.45 -20.17
N MET A 376 1.13 -6.09 -19.34
CA MET A 376 1.14 -6.35 -17.90
C MET A 376 0.47 -5.23 -17.07
N ALA A 377 0.21 -4.07 -17.68
CA ALA A 377 -0.58 -3.02 -17.08
C ALA A 377 -2.08 -3.36 -17.20
N ASP A 378 -2.83 -3.22 -16.10
CA ASP A 378 -4.26 -3.46 -16.05
C ASP A 378 -4.96 -2.18 -15.59
N PRO A 379 -5.25 -1.22 -16.49
CA PRO A 379 -5.89 0.04 -16.12
C PRO A 379 -7.28 -0.19 -15.53
N ALA A 380 -8.04 -1.19 -16.02
CA ALA A 380 -9.36 -1.53 -15.51
C ALA A 380 -9.31 -2.02 -14.04
N ALA A 381 -8.23 -2.70 -13.66
CA ALA A 381 -7.98 -3.06 -12.27
C ALA A 381 -7.73 -1.86 -11.36
N LEU A 382 -7.24 -0.75 -11.91
CA LEU A 382 -6.85 0.46 -11.18
C LEU A 382 -7.95 1.53 -11.14
N GLU A 383 -9.01 1.40 -11.96
CA GLU A 383 -10.21 2.28 -11.92
C GLU A 383 -10.81 2.41 -10.52
N VAL A 384 -10.65 1.41 -9.65
CA VAL A 384 -11.14 1.45 -8.26
C VAL A 384 -10.46 2.52 -7.40
N PHE A 385 -9.30 3.02 -7.81
CA PHE A 385 -8.52 4.01 -7.07
C PHE A 385 -8.65 5.44 -7.62
N GLY A 386 -9.31 5.61 -8.77
CA GLY A 386 -9.44 6.91 -9.44
C GLY A 386 -10.89 7.37 -9.60
N ASP A 387 -11.06 8.57 -10.15
CA ASP A 387 -12.36 9.17 -10.47
C ASP A 387 -12.91 8.74 -11.85
N GLY A 388 -12.17 7.89 -12.55
CA GLY A 388 -12.46 7.44 -13.90
C GLY A 388 -11.47 7.94 -14.95
N ASP A 389 -10.57 8.87 -14.60
CA ASP A 389 -9.42 9.23 -15.44
C ASP A 389 -8.25 8.26 -15.20
N VAL A 390 -8.39 7.03 -15.71
CA VAL A 390 -7.33 6.02 -15.67
C VAL A 390 -6.94 5.66 -17.09
N HIS A 391 -5.69 5.95 -17.45
CA HIS A 391 -5.19 5.69 -18.79
C HIS A 391 -3.74 5.19 -18.77
N VAL A 392 -3.44 4.33 -19.74
CA VAL A 392 -2.09 3.80 -19.94
C VAL A 392 -1.30 4.83 -20.73
N ASP A 393 -0.16 5.25 -20.19
CA ASP A 393 0.82 6.02 -20.92
C ASP A 393 1.96 5.10 -21.38
N VAL A 394 1.96 4.83 -22.69
CA VAL A 394 2.94 3.95 -23.32
C VAL A 394 4.25 4.67 -23.61
N ASP A 395 4.26 6.00 -23.59
CA ASP A 395 5.34 6.88 -24.03
C ASP A 395 5.85 7.75 -22.87
N TYR A 396 5.96 7.16 -21.68
CA TYR A 396 6.46 7.83 -20.47
C TYR A 396 7.75 7.15 -19.97
N GLY A 397 8.91 7.66 -20.36
CA GLY A 397 10.25 7.19 -20.04
C GLY A 397 10.82 6.08 -20.91
N ASN A 398 11.60 5.18 -20.30
CA ASN A 398 12.41 4.21 -21.05
C ASN A 398 11.54 3.09 -21.69
N PHE A 399 12.10 2.29 -22.59
CA PHE A 399 11.39 1.24 -23.33
C PHE A 399 11.08 -0.02 -22.51
N ASP A 400 11.73 -0.16 -21.35
CA ASP A 400 11.57 -1.26 -20.40
C ASP A 400 10.35 -1.09 -19.47
N ARG A 401 9.65 0.05 -19.56
CA ARG A 401 8.51 0.36 -18.68
C ARG A 401 7.24 0.76 -19.41
N CYS A 402 6.14 0.66 -18.67
CA CYS A 402 4.83 1.16 -19.05
C CYS A 402 4.15 1.77 -17.83
N ASP A 403 3.53 2.93 -18.02
CA ASP A 403 2.93 3.68 -16.93
C ASP A 403 1.41 3.68 -17.03
N VAL A 404 0.74 3.66 -15.88
CA VAL A 404 -0.70 3.91 -15.77
C VAL A 404 -0.88 5.14 -14.90
N LEU A 405 -1.49 6.15 -15.47
CA LEU A 405 -1.82 7.39 -14.80
C LEU A 405 -3.22 7.24 -14.19
N VAL A 406 -3.31 7.37 -12.87
CA VAL A 406 -4.55 7.21 -12.11
C VAL A 406 -4.93 8.57 -11.52
N GLY A 407 -5.88 9.25 -12.16
CA GLY A 407 -6.48 10.48 -11.66
C GLY A 407 -7.39 10.20 -10.46
N ILE A 408 -7.12 10.84 -9.33
CA ILE A 408 -8.00 10.78 -8.14
C ILE A 408 -8.95 11.97 -8.14
N ASP A 409 -8.44 13.13 -8.53
CA ASP A 409 -9.15 14.39 -8.71
C ASP A 409 -8.35 15.32 -9.64
N ASP A 410 -8.86 16.53 -9.93
CA ASP A 410 -8.23 17.52 -10.81
C ASP A 410 -6.78 17.93 -10.42
N ARG A 411 -6.36 17.66 -9.19
CA ARG A 411 -5.05 18.06 -8.64
C ARG A 411 -4.18 16.89 -8.21
N THR A 412 -4.76 15.69 -8.09
CA THR A 412 -4.10 14.52 -7.50
C THR A 412 -4.03 13.37 -8.50
N ARG A 413 -2.82 12.88 -8.74
CA ARG A 413 -2.56 11.78 -9.66
C ARG A 413 -1.53 10.82 -9.09
N ILE A 414 -1.83 9.53 -9.17
CA ILE A 414 -0.89 8.44 -8.86
C ILE A 414 -0.31 7.93 -10.17
N ASP A 415 1.01 7.76 -10.19
CA ASP A 415 1.73 7.21 -11.34
C ASP A 415 2.13 5.77 -10.97
N VAL A 416 1.70 4.80 -11.79
CA VAL A 416 1.95 3.36 -11.60
C VAL A 416 2.83 2.86 -12.73
N SER A 417 4.10 2.58 -12.44
CA SER A 417 5.05 2.06 -13.42
C SER A 417 5.20 0.55 -13.31
N VAL A 418 5.03 -0.16 -14.43
CA VAL A 418 5.41 -1.57 -14.60
C VAL A 418 6.69 -1.60 -15.42
N SER A 419 7.78 -2.10 -14.85
CA SER A 419 9.10 -2.06 -15.49
C SER A 419 9.77 -3.43 -15.53
N LEU A 420 10.60 -3.65 -16.54
CA LEU A 420 11.55 -4.76 -16.56
C LEU A 420 12.84 -4.33 -15.85
N LEU A 421 13.43 -5.21 -15.07
CA LEU A 421 14.68 -4.93 -14.33
C LEU A 421 15.69 -6.02 -14.61
N LEU A 422 16.97 -5.70 -14.78
CA LEU A 422 18.03 -6.72 -14.83
C LEU A 422 18.46 -7.14 -13.42
N GLY A 423 18.80 -8.40 -13.26
CA GLY A 423 19.41 -8.92 -12.04
C GLY A 423 18.80 -10.21 -11.51
N SER A 424 19.20 -10.55 -10.28
CA SER A 424 18.63 -11.64 -9.50
C SER A 424 17.90 -11.07 -8.28
N PRO A 425 16.82 -11.71 -7.81
CA PRO A 425 16.20 -11.27 -6.57
C PRO A 425 17.21 -11.35 -5.40
N PRO A 426 17.15 -10.43 -4.41
CA PRO A 426 18.07 -10.41 -3.28
C PRO A 426 18.12 -11.75 -2.54
N GLU A 427 19.32 -12.19 -2.18
CA GLU A 427 19.52 -13.50 -1.54
C GLU A 427 18.76 -13.63 -0.21
N GLY A 428 18.17 -14.80 0.05
CA GLY A 428 17.70 -15.18 1.39
C GLY A 428 16.31 -14.70 1.80
N THR A 429 15.57 -13.99 0.94
CA THR A 429 14.19 -13.58 1.25
C THR A 429 13.16 -14.39 0.46
N ASN A 430 12.30 -15.13 1.17
CA ASN A 430 11.12 -15.73 0.55
C ASN A 430 10.17 -14.60 0.09
N PRO A 431 9.43 -14.80 -1.01
CA PRO A 431 8.41 -13.83 -1.42
C PRO A 431 7.42 -13.59 -0.28
N SER A 432 7.00 -12.33 -0.09
CA SER A 432 6.06 -11.96 0.98
C SER A 432 4.68 -12.58 0.74
N ARG A 433 4.32 -12.78 -0.54
CA ARG A 433 3.13 -13.50 -0.99
C ARG A 433 3.35 -14.09 -2.39
N THR A 434 2.43 -14.94 -2.83
CA THR A 434 2.46 -15.54 -4.18
C THR A 434 1.12 -15.36 -4.87
N VAL A 435 1.14 -15.00 -6.15
CA VAL A 435 -0.02 -14.99 -7.05
C VAL A 435 0.21 -16.08 -8.09
N GLY A 436 -0.46 -17.22 -7.94
CA GLY A 436 -0.18 -18.41 -8.75
C GLY A 436 1.26 -18.89 -8.55
N ARG A 437 2.05 -18.94 -9.63
CA ARG A 437 3.48 -19.31 -9.61
C ARG A 437 4.43 -18.12 -9.45
N VAL A 438 3.91 -16.90 -9.39
CA VAL A 438 4.70 -15.66 -9.30
C VAL A 438 4.79 -15.24 -7.83
N GLY A 439 6.01 -15.12 -7.31
CA GLY A 439 6.28 -14.55 -6.00
C GLY A 439 6.32 -13.03 -6.07
N VAL A 440 5.65 -12.37 -5.14
CA VAL A 440 5.66 -10.91 -4.97
C VAL A 440 6.46 -10.59 -3.72
N ARG A 441 7.39 -9.65 -3.83
CA ARG A 441 8.25 -9.16 -2.74
C ARG A 441 8.14 -7.64 -2.66
N GLU A 442 8.17 -7.10 -1.46
CA GLU A 442 8.32 -5.66 -1.27
C GLU A 442 9.82 -5.31 -1.28
N ASP A 443 10.17 -4.24 -1.98
CA ASP A 443 11.53 -3.73 -2.03
C ASP A 443 11.73 -2.60 -1.02
N GLU A 444 12.96 -2.35 -0.59
CA GLU A 444 13.28 -1.21 0.28
C GLU A 444 13.09 0.09 -0.51
N ALA A 445 11.87 0.62 -0.47
CA ALA A 445 11.46 1.87 -1.12
C ALA A 445 11.53 3.05 -0.14
N GLU A 446 11.63 4.27 -0.69
CA GLU A 446 11.59 5.52 0.07
C GLU A 446 10.20 5.79 0.68
N SER A 447 10.09 6.81 1.54
CA SER A 447 8.88 7.05 2.34
C SER A 447 7.63 7.46 1.54
N ASP A 448 7.79 7.87 0.28
CA ASP A 448 6.80 8.47 -0.60
C ASP A 448 6.49 7.65 -1.86
N GLU A 449 7.02 6.42 -1.94
CA GLU A 449 6.75 5.47 -3.01
C GLU A 449 6.57 4.05 -2.48
N CYS A 450 5.99 3.19 -3.30
CA CYS A 450 5.95 1.75 -3.06
C CYS A 450 6.55 0.97 -4.22
N ARG A 451 7.50 0.09 -3.92
CA ARG A 451 8.13 -0.81 -4.89
C ARG A 451 7.85 -2.27 -4.57
N LEU A 452 7.35 -3.00 -5.56
CA LEU A 452 7.18 -4.45 -5.51
C LEU A 452 7.99 -5.11 -6.63
N LEU A 453 8.52 -6.29 -6.34
CA LEU A 453 9.27 -7.11 -7.28
C LEU A 453 8.57 -8.45 -7.49
N LEU A 454 8.33 -8.80 -8.74
CA LEU A 454 7.74 -10.06 -9.17
C LEU A 454 8.84 -11.01 -9.62
N THR A 455 8.83 -12.21 -9.05
CA THR A 455 9.81 -13.26 -9.28
C THR A 455 9.10 -14.54 -9.70
N SER A 456 9.58 -15.22 -10.74
CA SER A 456 9.09 -16.54 -11.12
C SER A 456 10.13 -17.60 -10.76
N GLY A 457 9.71 -18.69 -10.11
CA GLY A 457 10.60 -19.82 -9.77
C GLY A 457 11.20 -20.55 -10.99
N SER A 458 10.84 -20.17 -12.21
CA SER A 458 11.41 -20.66 -13.47
C SER A 458 12.64 -19.89 -13.96
N ASP A 459 12.84 -18.65 -13.49
CA ASP A 459 13.78 -17.72 -14.13
C ASP A 459 15.07 -17.69 -13.31
N ARG A 460 16.03 -18.54 -13.69
CA ARG A 460 17.39 -18.55 -13.11
C ARG A 460 18.33 -17.53 -13.76
N GLY A 461 17.81 -16.54 -14.47
CA GLY A 461 18.65 -15.53 -15.10
C GLY A 461 17.88 -14.41 -15.77
N GLY A 462 18.23 -13.18 -15.41
CA GLY A 462 18.23 -12.05 -16.33
C GLY A 462 17.30 -10.94 -15.93
N THR A 463 16.00 -11.15 -16.06
CA THR A 463 15.01 -10.05 -16.06
C THR A 463 13.84 -10.31 -15.11
N LEU A 464 13.57 -9.34 -14.24
CA LEU A 464 12.48 -9.33 -13.28
C LEU A 464 11.44 -8.28 -13.68
N VAL A 465 10.26 -8.34 -13.07
CA VAL A 465 9.23 -7.31 -13.24
C VAL A 465 9.13 -6.50 -11.95
N GLY A 466 9.43 -5.21 -12.05
CA GLY A 466 9.21 -4.23 -10.99
C GLY A 466 7.86 -3.54 -11.15
N ILE A 467 7.22 -3.25 -10.03
CA ILE A 467 6.09 -2.35 -9.93
C ILE A 467 6.52 -1.21 -9.03
N ARG A 468 6.46 0.02 -9.53
CA ARG A 468 6.71 1.24 -8.75
C ARG A 468 5.42 2.06 -8.74
N VAL A 469 5.05 2.57 -7.58
CA VAL A 469 3.90 3.47 -7.45
C VAL A 469 4.33 4.66 -6.62
N ASN A 470 4.17 5.85 -7.17
CA ASN A 470 4.52 7.12 -6.55
C ASN A 470 3.45 8.17 -6.85
N MET A 471 3.54 9.32 -6.18
CA MET A 471 2.70 10.46 -6.51
C MET A 471 3.21 11.12 -7.79
N GLY A 472 2.35 11.29 -8.79
CA GLY A 472 2.62 12.11 -9.96
C GLY A 472 2.32 13.59 -9.70
N LYS A 473 1.20 13.87 -9.04
CA LYS A 473 0.79 15.22 -8.60
C LYS A 473 -0.02 15.16 -7.31
N GLY A 474 0.08 16.19 -6.49
CA GLY A 474 -0.71 16.33 -5.27
C GLY A 474 -0.29 15.35 -4.17
N THR A 475 -1.22 15.02 -3.29
CA THR A 475 -0.99 14.11 -2.17
C THR A 475 -2.15 13.14 -2.07
N VAL A 476 -1.88 11.89 -1.66
CA VAL A 476 -2.93 10.90 -1.42
C VAL A 476 -3.17 10.70 0.06
N VAL A 477 -4.45 10.60 0.44
CA VAL A 477 -4.84 10.20 1.80
C VAL A 477 -4.29 8.79 2.07
N GLY A 478 -3.61 8.61 3.20
CA GLY A 478 -2.93 7.36 3.56
C GLY A 478 -1.51 7.20 3.01
N GLY A 479 -0.97 8.20 2.29
CA GLY A 479 0.44 8.26 1.88
C GLY A 479 0.94 6.97 1.21
N ARG A 480 2.12 6.49 1.63
CA ARG A 480 2.74 5.27 1.08
C ARG A 480 1.87 4.02 1.19
N ALA A 481 1.04 3.86 2.23
CA ALA A 481 0.17 2.68 2.33
C ALA A 481 -0.84 2.61 1.17
N THR A 482 -1.37 3.76 0.76
CA THR A 482 -2.26 3.84 -0.41
C THR A 482 -1.50 3.50 -1.68
N LEU A 483 -0.29 4.04 -1.85
CA LEU A 483 0.58 3.70 -2.99
C LEU A 483 0.90 2.19 -3.02
N CYS A 484 1.14 1.57 -1.87
CA CYS A 484 1.37 0.13 -1.79
C CYS A 484 0.13 -0.72 -2.08
N THR A 485 -1.06 -0.21 -1.80
CA THR A 485 -2.31 -0.89 -2.16
C THR A 485 -2.53 -0.87 -3.67
N VAL A 486 -2.29 0.29 -4.29
CA VAL A 486 -2.29 0.43 -5.75
C VAL A 486 -1.23 -0.50 -6.36
N ALA A 487 -0.03 -0.54 -5.78
CA ALA A 487 1.05 -1.43 -6.21
C ALA A 487 0.66 -2.91 -6.11
N ASP A 488 -0.02 -3.34 -5.03
CA ASP A 488 -0.48 -4.73 -4.90
C ASP A 488 -1.50 -5.11 -5.99
N ARG A 489 -2.40 -4.19 -6.32
CA ARG A 489 -3.39 -4.43 -7.37
C ARG A 489 -2.72 -4.53 -8.75
N ALA A 490 -1.77 -3.64 -9.04
CA ALA A 490 -0.97 -3.67 -10.26
C ALA A 490 -0.11 -4.95 -10.35
N ALA A 491 0.56 -5.32 -9.25
CA ALA A 491 1.34 -6.55 -9.15
C ALA A 491 0.49 -7.81 -9.38
N THR A 492 -0.75 -7.83 -8.88
CA THR A 492 -1.68 -8.93 -9.12
C THR A 492 -2.02 -9.05 -10.61
N GLY A 493 -2.34 -7.95 -11.29
CA GLY A 493 -2.62 -7.93 -12.73
C GLY A 493 -1.42 -8.40 -13.58
N ALA A 494 -0.23 -7.87 -13.28
CA ALA A 494 1.02 -8.30 -13.94
C ALA A 494 1.30 -9.79 -13.70
N ALA A 495 1.13 -10.27 -12.46
CA ALA A 495 1.31 -11.68 -12.13
C ALA A 495 0.31 -12.59 -12.86
N GLU A 496 -0.94 -12.19 -13.05
CA GLU A 496 -1.92 -12.94 -13.83
C GLU A 496 -1.50 -13.10 -15.30
N VAL A 497 -0.90 -12.07 -15.89
CA VAL A 497 -0.31 -12.15 -17.25
C VAL A 497 0.81 -13.17 -17.30
N LEU A 498 1.76 -13.10 -16.35
CA LEU A 498 2.89 -14.04 -16.24
C LEU A 498 2.44 -15.48 -15.92
N ASN A 499 1.32 -15.65 -15.21
CA ASN A 499 0.72 -16.96 -14.94
C ASN A 499 0.10 -17.58 -16.21
N ARG A 500 -0.46 -16.78 -17.12
CA ARG A 500 -1.03 -17.26 -18.39
C ARG A 500 0.02 -17.77 -19.37
N GLY A 501 1.24 -17.25 -19.32
CA GLY A 501 2.32 -17.64 -20.22
C GLY A 501 3.36 -16.54 -20.39
N PRO A 502 4.16 -16.60 -21.47
CA PRO A 502 5.09 -15.53 -21.81
C PRO A 502 4.38 -14.20 -22.05
N VAL A 503 5.04 -13.09 -21.71
CA VAL A 503 4.58 -11.72 -21.99
C VAL A 503 4.27 -11.60 -23.49
N PRO A 504 3.09 -11.05 -23.85
CA PRO A 504 2.72 -10.81 -25.24
C PRO A 504 3.78 -10.02 -26.01
N ARG A 505 3.80 -10.18 -27.33
CA ARG A 505 4.69 -9.39 -28.19
C ARG A 505 3.97 -8.16 -28.69
N ARG A 506 4.68 -7.02 -28.77
CA ARG A 506 4.15 -5.76 -29.28
C ARG A 506 3.62 -5.94 -30.70
N SER A 507 2.44 -5.39 -30.97
CA SER A 507 1.83 -5.40 -32.30
C SER A 507 1.11 -4.06 -32.55
N PRO A 508 1.65 -3.17 -33.40
CA PRO A 508 2.88 -3.34 -34.20
C PRO A 508 4.15 -3.28 -33.34
N GLY A 509 5.23 -3.91 -33.82
CA GLY A 509 6.55 -3.77 -33.21
C GLY A 509 7.15 -2.38 -33.41
N TYR A 510 8.25 -2.09 -32.71
CA TYR A 510 8.96 -0.81 -32.87
C TYR A 510 9.45 -0.62 -34.31
N PRO A 511 9.32 0.59 -34.89
CA PRO A 511 9.90 0.90 -36.19
C PRO A 511 11.40 0.61 -36.24
N HIS A 512 11.94 0.21 -37.39
CA HIS A 512 13.38 -0.07 -37.53
C HIS A 512 14.29 1.10 -37.15
N ALA A 513 13.80 2.34 -37.29
CA ALA A 513 14.52 3.55 -36.93
C ALA A 513 14.29 3.98 -35.47
N SER A 514 13.76 3.12 -34.60
CA SER A 514 13.55 3.41 -33.18
C SER A 514 14.83 3.21 -32.37
N LEU A 515 15.01 4.04 -31.33
CA LEU A 515 16.03 3.83 -30.29
C LEU A 515 15.86 2.49 -29.57
N ALA A 516 14.68 1.86 -29.62
CA ALA A 516 14.47 0.53 -29.07
C ALA A 516 15.43 -0.53 -29.64
N TRP A 517 16.04 -0.30 -30.81
CA TRP A 517 17.00 -1.21 -31.45
C TRP A 517 18.47 -0.76 -31.33
N LYS A 518 18.74 0.27 -30.53
CA LYS A 518 20.08 0.84 -30.32
C LYS A 518 20.64 0.39 -28.97
N ASP A 519 21.93 0.56 -28.77
CA ASP A 519 22.64 0.25 -27.53
C ASP A 519 23.11 1.57 -26.89
N ALA A 520 22.59 1.88 -25.70
CA ALA A 520 22.94 3.10 -24.98
C ALA A 520 24.39 3.08 -24.49
N CYS A 521 24.93 1.92 -24.11
CA CYS A 521 26.31 1.76 -23.67
C CYS A 521 27.31 2.05 -24.79
N GLU A 522 26.93 1.85 -26.06
CA GLU A 522 27.77 2.16 -27.22
C GLU A 522 27.79 3.66 -27.58
N LEU A 523 26.99 4.49 -26.92
CA LEU A 523 26.96 5.94 -27.19
C LEU A 523 28.11 6.71 -26.54
N LEU A 524 28.73 6.17 -25.48
CA LEU A 524 29.87 6.77 -24.80
C LEU A 524 31.03 5.79 -24.82
N ASP A 525 32.13 6.17 -25.47
CA ASP A 525 33.36 5.39 -25.45
C ASP A 525 34.24 5.77 -24.25
N ALA A 526 35.31 4.98 -24.05
CA ALA A 526 36.26 5.23 -22.96
C ALA A 526 36.95 6.59 -23.04
N GLU A 527 37.07 7.20 -24.24
CA GLU A 527 37.65 8.54 -24.40
C GLU A 527 36.68 9.61 -23.86
N ALA A 528 35.41 9.54 -24.24
CA ALA A 528 34.36 10.43 -23.73
C ALA A 528 34.25 10.32 -22.20
N LEU A 529 34.19 9.09 -21.66
CA LEU A 529 34.06 8.84 -20.23
C LEU A 529 35.29 9.31 -19.43
N SER A 530 36.48 9.36 -20.03
CA SER A 530 37.70 9.87 -19.38
C SER A 530 37.63 11.35 -19.00
N ALA A 531 36.65 12.10 -19.53
CA ALA A 531 36.38 13.48 -19.13
C ALA A 531 35.88 13.60 -17.68
N VAL A 532 35.36 12.51 -17.09
CA VAL A 532 34.85 12.46 -15.72
C VAL A 532 35.89 11.81 -14.80
N PRO A 533 36.44 12.55 -13.81
CA PRO A 533 37.46 12.01 -12.93
C PRO A 533 36.97 10.82 -12.11
N GLY A 534 37.74 9.72 -12.11
CA GLY A 534 37.51 8.55 -11.26
C GLY A 534 36.42 7.58 -11.73
N LEU A 535 35.76 7.87 -12.85
CA LEU A 535 34.68 7.06 -13.40
C LEU A 535 35.18 5.68 -13.84
N GLN A 536 34.52 4.61 -13.40
CA GLN A 536 34.89 3.22 -13.74
C GLN A 536 34.30 2.80 -15.10
N ALA A 537 34.92 3.28 -16.19
CA ALA A 537 34.38 3.13 -17.55
C ALA A 537 34.20 1.69 -18.06
N ASP A 538 34.93 0.70 -17.50
CA ASP A 538 34.94 -0.69 -17.95
C ASP A 538 33.90 -1.59 -17.27
N VAL A 539 33.21 -1.10 -16.23
CA VAL A 539 32.22 -1.87 -15.48
C VAL A 539 30.90 -1.08 -15.34
N PRO A 540 30.17 -0.82 -16.43
CA PRO A 540 28.88 -0.15 -16.34
C PRO A 540 27.81 -1.04 -15.68
N GLU A 541 26.87 -0.40 -15.01
CA GLU A 541 25.58 -0.99 -14.70
C GLU A 541 24.69 -0.88 -15.94
N VAL A 542 24.42 -2.03 -16.56
CA VAL A 542 23.67 -2.11 -17.82
C VAL A 542 22.19 -2.34 -17.54
N GLY A 543 21.32 -1.56 -18.19
CA GLY A 543 19.88 -1.71 -18.13
C GLY A 543 19.32 -2.79 -19.06
N VAL A 544 18.01 -3.05 -18.95
CA VAL A 544 17.33 -4.05 -19.80
C VAL A 544 17.52 -3.69 -21.27
N ALA A 545 17.92 -4.69 -22.08
CA ALA A 545 18.17 -4.53 -23.52
C ALA A 545 19.17 -3.42 -23.87
N ASN A 546 20.05 -3.05 -22.94
CA ASN A 546 21.04 -1.99 -23.09
C ASN A 546 20.39 -0.62 -23.41
N TRP A 547 19.14 -0.40 -22.97
CA TRP A 547 18.45 0.89 -23.13
C TRP A 547 18.86 1.93 -22.07
N SER A 548 19.65 1.53 -21.09
CA SER A 548 20.38 2.43 -20.21
C SER A 548 21.76 1.85 -19.87
N CYS A 549 22.68 2.74 -19.53
CA CYS A 549 24.02 2.42 -19.08
C CYS A 549 24.46 3.46 -18.06
N GLU A 550 24.86 3.01 -16.87
CA GLU A 550 25.32 3.87 -15.80
C GLU A 550 26.76 3.54 -15.43
N TRP A 551 27.55 4.58 -15.17
CA TRP A 551 28.89 4.47 -14.63
C TRP A 551 28.99 5.30 -13.36
N SER A 552 29.65 4.77 -12.35
CA SER A 552 29.87 5.46 -11.09
C SER A 552 31.35 5.73 -10.85
N SER A 553 31.63 6.77 -10.07
CA SER A 553 32.95 7.19 -9.66
C SER A 553 33.06 7.19 -8.14
N ASP A 554 34.16 6.66 -7.62
CA ASP A 554 34.50 6.78 -6.19
C ASP A 554 34.94 8.22 -5.82
N VAL A 555 35.07 9.11 -6.81
CA VAL A 555 35.51 10.49 -6.66
C VAL A 555 34.30 11.42 -6.69
N ASP A 556 34.05 12.10 -5.56
CA ASP A 556 32.97 13.07 -5.37
C ASP A 556 31.56 12.51 -5.65
N GLU A 557 31.40 11.19 -5.53
CA GLU A 557 30.14 10.49 -5.77
C GLU A 557 29.55 10.83 -7.15
N LEU A 558 30.43 11.00 -8.16
CA LEU A 558 29.98 11.32 -9.52
C LEU A 558 29.40 10.08 -10.19
N ASP A 559 28.25 10.25 -10.81
CA ASP A 559 27.60 9.26 -11.66
C ASP A 559 27.35 9.83 -13.06
N VAL A 560 27.31 8.94 -14.05
CA VAL A 560 26.93 9.26 -15.42
C VAL A 560 25.96 8.20 -15.88
N GLU A 561 24.76 8.60 -16.28
CA GLU A 561 23.78 7.70 -16.89
C GLU A 561 23.49 8.14 -18.32
N VAL A 562 23.53 7.22 -19.29
CA VAL A 562 22.92 7.41 -20.60
C VAL A 562 21.74 6.46 -20.73
N SER A 563 20.56 6.99 -21.04
CA SER A 563 19.35 6.19 -21.21
C SER A 563 18.48 6.68 -22.35
N PHE A 564 17.68 5.78 -22.90
CA PHE A 564 16.64 6.16 -23.84
C PHE A 564 15.38 6.59 -23.10
N PHE A 565 14.72 7.60 -23.64
CA PHE A 565 13.59 8.24 -23.00
C PHE A 565 12.53 8.58 -24.05
N ARG A 566 11.27 8.28 -23.74
CA ARG A 566 10.11 8.64 -24.54
C ARG A 566 9.22 9.53 -23.71
N ASP A 567 8.79 10.65 -24.28
CA ASP A 567 7.87 11.60 -23.65
C ASP A 567 7.45 12.63 -24.70
N GLN A 568 6.63 13.60 -24.32
CA GLN A 568 6.48 14.82 -25.10
C GLN A 568 7.84 15.51 -25.32
N PRO A 569 8.09 16.13 -26.49
CA PRO A 569 9.33 16.86 -26.76
C PRO A 569 9.60 17.93 -25.69
N LYS A 570 10.77 17.88 -25.06
CA LYS A 570 11.16 18.86 -24.02
C LYS A 570 11.22 20.29 -24.56
N SER A 571 10.81 21.24 -23.73
CA SER A 571 10.85 22.69 -23.99
C SER A 571 11.93 23.36 -23.12
N ALA A 572 12.39 24.54 -23.55
CA ALA A 572 13.31 25.36 -22.75
C ALA A 572 12.50 26.24 -21.78
N GLU A 573 11.82 25.61 -20.84
CA GLU A 573 11.03 26.23 -19.77
C GLU A 573 11.64 25.86 -18.40
N GLY A 574 11.23 26.54 -17.33
CA GLY A 574 11.60 26.12 -15.96
C GLY A 574 13.08 26.17 -15.59
N GLY A 575 13.92 26.92 -16.30
CA GLY A 575 15.38 26.96 -16.06
C GLY A 575 16.19 26.10 -17.03
N ALA A 576 15.53 25.30 -17.86
CA ALA A 576 16.17 24.56 -18.94
C ALA A 576 16.62 25.47 -20.10
N THR A 577 17.69 25.07 -20.79
CA THR A 577 18.27 25.81 -21.92
C THR A 577 18.30 24.98 -23.20
N ALA A 578 18.01 25.61 -24.33
CA ALA A 578 18.07 24.96 -25.64
C ALA A 578 19.48 25.03 -26.24
N ALA A 579 19.91 23.92 -26.82
CA ALA A 579 21.16 23.77 -27.55
C ALA A 579 20.94 22.95 -28.84
N GLU A 580 21.97 22.88 -29.68
CA GLU A 580 22.01 21.98 -30.83
C GLU A 580 23.31 21.18 -30.79
N LEU A 581 23.21 19.86 -30.60
CA LEU A 581 24.36 18.96 -30.51
C LEU A 581 24.34 17.99 -31.70
N SER A 582 25.39 18.01 -32.50
CA SER A 582 25.54 17.13 -33.67
C SER A 582 24.33 17.16 -34.64
N GLY A 583 23.62 18.28 -34.71
CA GLY A 583 22.43 18.51 -35.54
C GLY A 583 21.10 18.03 -34.93
N TYR A 584 21.11 17.62 -33.67
CA TYR A 584 19.91 17.30 -32.91
C TYR A 584 19.52 18.48 -32.02
N ARG A 585 18.21 18.70 -31.88
CA ARG A 585 17.68 19.63 -30.89
C ARG A 585 17.96 19.05 -29.50
N THR A 586 18.52 19.88 -28.63
CA THR A 586 18.90 19.45 -27.28
C THR A 586 18.34 20.40 -26.24
N ILE A 587 17.91 19.85 -25.10
CA ILE A 587 17.53 20.61 -23.91
C ILE A 587 18.44 20.21 -22.77
N VAL A 588 19.04 21.19 -22.09
CA VAL A 588 19.85 21.01 -20.88
C VAL A 588 19.04 21.49 -19.70
N GLU A 589 18.82 20.62 -18.73
CA GLU A 589 17.91 20.79 -17.59
C GLU A 589 18.70 20.53 -16.30
N PRO A 590 19.15 21.59 -15.60
CA PRO A 590 19.72 21.45 -14.26
C PRO A 590 18.62 21.06 -13.26
N ASP A 591 18.95 20.21 -12.31
CA ASP A 591 18.03 19.87 -11.22
C ASP A 591 17.90 21.01 -10.19
N ASP A 592 16.74 21.09 -9.53
CA ASP A 592 16.41 22.14 -8.58
C ASP A 592 17.22 22.05 -7.26
N ASP A 593 17.60 20.84 -6.84
CA ASP A 593 18.45 20.60 -5.66
C ASP A 593 19.94 20.81 -5.98
N GLY A 594 20.26 20.91 -7.27
CA GLY A 594 21.54 21.39 -7.80
C GLY A 594 22.68 20.36 -7.80
N ASP A 595 22.38 19.09 -7.56
CA ASP A 595 23.32 17.97 -7.49
C ASP A 595 23.32 17.08 -8.73
N THR A 596 22.42 17.31 -9.69
CA THR A 596 22.35 16.60 -10.98
C THR A 596 22.12 17.56 -12.15
N CYS A 597 22.46 17.12 -13.37
CA CYS A 597 22.10 17.85 -14.59
C CYS A 597 21.84 16.91 -15.77
N ALA A 598 20.63 17.01 -16.33
CA ALA A 598 20.18 16.18 -17.44
C ALA A 598 20.29 16.91 -18.79
N VAL A 599 20.63 16.15 -19.83
CA VAL A 599 20.66 16.61 -21.22
C VAL A 599 19.82 15.69 -22.09
N PHE A 600 18.77 16.23 -22.69
CA PHE A 600 17.86 15.52 -23.57
C PHE A 600 18.17 15.83 -25.03
N VAL A 601 18.64 14.83 -25.78
CA VAL A 601 18.90 14.91 -27.22
C VAL A 601 17.71 14.32 -27.98
N GLU A 602 16.96 15.17 -28.69
CA GLU A 602 15.77 14.75 -29.44
C GLU A 602 16.17 14.00 -30.72
N TYR A 603 15.93 12.68 -30.75
CA TYR A 603 16.32 11.83 -31.87
C TYR A 603 15.26 11.81 -32.97
N ARG A 604 14.01 11.53 -32.61
CA ARG A 604 12.88 11.52 -33.57
C ARG A 604 11.54 11.80 -32.90
N ARG A 605 10.64 12.44 -33.65
CA ARG A 605 9.24 12.62 -33.26
C ARG A 605 8.33 11.61 -33.96
N TYR A 606 7.26 11.23 -33.30
CA TYR A 606 6.20 10.39 -33.84
C TYR A 606 4.85 10.78 -33.23
N SER A 607 3.77 10.32 -33.85
CA SER A 607 2.42 10.45 -33.29
C SER A 607 2.25 9.42 -32.17
N GLY A 608 2.13 9.89 -30.94
CA GLY A 608 1.85 9.06 -29.76
C GLY A 608 0.37 8.62 -29.71
N GLN A 609 -0.04 7.99 -28.60
CA GLN A 609 -1.46 7.75 -28.36
C GLN A 609 -2.23 9.08 -28.22
N GLY A 610 -3.51 9.10 -28.63
CA GLY A 610 -4.37 10.28 -28.46
C GLY A 610 -4.10 11.49 -29.38
N ALA A 611 -3.25 11.34 -30.41
CA ALA A 611 -2.80 12.41 -31.32
C ALA A 611 -1.82 13.44 -30.73
N GLU A 612 -1.25 13.16 -29.56
CA GLU A 612 -0.15 13.93 -29.01
C GLU A 612 1.16 13.65 -29.75
N THR A 613 2.07 14.63 -29.76
CA THR A 613 3.41 14.46 -30.34
C THR A 613 4.32 13.88 -29.28
N ALA A 614 4.86 12.69 -29.50
CA ALA A 614 5.89 12.07 -28.67
C ALA A 614 7.25 12.15 -29.35
N ALA A 615 8.32 12.07 -28.58
CA ALA A 615 9.68 12.01 -29.05
C ALA A 615 10.45 10.86 -28.39
N GLU A 616 11.26 10.16 -29.17
CA GLU A 616 12.36 9.36 -28.63
C GLU A 616 13.57 10.26 -28.46
N MET A 617 14.17 10.20 -27.28
CA MET A 617 15.26 11.06 -26.85
C MET A 617 16.36 10.19 -26.22
N VAL A 618 17.60 10.65 -26.31
CA VAL A 618 18.68 10.19 -25.44
C VAL A 618 18.73 11.15 -24.26
N ARG A 619 18.54 10.64 -23.05
CA ARG A 619 18.79 11.37 -21.81
C ARG A 619 20.20 11.03 -21.35
N LEU A 620 20.99 12.06 -21.06
CA LEU A 620 22.28 11.92 -20.39
C LEU A 620 22.23 12.66 -19.07
N ASP A 621 22.44 11.96 -17.97
CA ASP A 621 22.48 12.50 -16.63
C ASP A 621 23.91 12.49 -16.08
N VAL A 622 24.24 13.49 -15.27
CA VAL A 622 25.49 13.56 -14.51
C VAL A 622 25.16 14.08 -13.11
N GLY A 623 25.25 13.22 -12.12
CA GLY A 623 25.09 13.54 -10.71
C GLY A 623 26.39 13.63 -9.93
N GLY A 624 26.32 14.22 -8.74
CA GLY A 624 27.34 14.13 -7.70
C GLY A 624 27.64 15.45 -6.98
N GLN A 625 28.62 15.44 -6.06
CA GLN A 625 28.91 16.57 -5.17
C GLN A 625 29.72 17.70 -5.85
N ARG A 626 29.13 18.33 -6.87
CA ARG A 626 29.74 19.43 -7.64
C ARG A 626 28.78 20.59 -7.89
N PRO A 627 29.29 21.81 -8.12
CA PRO A 627 28.46 22.91 -8.58
C PRO A 627 27.72 22.57 -9.89
N THR A 628 26.43 22.91 -9.95
CA THR A 628 25.52 22.59 -11.06
C THR A 628 26.04 23.05 -12.43
N ASP A 629 26.72 24.20 -12.50
CA ASP A 629 27.33 24.70 -13.74
C ASP A 629 28.41 23.76 -14.30
N ARG A 630 29.17 23.10 -13.42
CA ARG A 630 30.16 22.10 -13.80
C ARG A 630 29.53 20.78 -14.20
N LEU A 631 28.48 20.34 -13.49
CA LEU A 631 27.71 19.15 -13.85
C LEU A 631 27.12 19.32 -15.24
N CYS A 632 26.40 20.43 -15.50
CA CYS A 632 25.81 20.70 -16.80
C CYS A 632 26.85 20.87 -17.93
N THR A 633 28.02 21.45 -17.65
CA THR A 633 29.11 21.52 -18.64
C THR A 633 29.59 20.12 -19.02
N THR A 634 29.74 19.24 -18.03
CA THR A 634 30.17 17.85 -18.23
C THR A 634 29.12 17.05 -18.98
N ALA A 635 27.86 17.12 -18.53
CA ALA A 635 26.72 16.47 -19.17
C ALA A 635 26.56 16.90 -20.63
N THR A 636 26.68 18.20 -20.92
CA THR A 636 26.60 18.72 -22.31
C THR A 636 27.74 18.19 -23.19
N GLY A 637 28.96 18.09 -22.65
CA GLY A 637 30.11 17.55 -23.38
C GLY A 637 29.97 16.06 -23.70
N LEU A 638 29.51 15.27 -22.74
CA LEU A 638 29.21 13.85 -22.95
C LEU A 638 28.03 13.67 -23.93
N ALA A 639 26.98 14.50 -23.81
CA ALA A 639 25.82 14.43 -24.68
C ALA A 639 26.17 14.77 -26.14
N ALA A 640 27.15 15.64 -26.36
CA ALA A 640 27.67 15.93 -27.70
C ALA A 640 28.36 14.70 -28.31
N SER A 641 29.09 13.93 -27.50
CA SER A 641 29.73 12.68 -27.89
C SER A 641 28.69 11.60 -28.22
N ALA A 642 27.70 11.42 -27.33
CA ALA A 642 26.57 10.51 -27.55
C ALA A 642 25.77 10.87 -28.80
N ALA A 643 25.48 12.15 -29.04
CA ALA A 643 24.78 12.62 -30.23
C ALA A 643 25.60 12.39 -31.53
N ALA A 644 26.93 12.51 -31.46
CA ALA A 644 27.80 12.20 -32.59
C ALA A 644 27.82 10.68 -32.90
N ALA A 645 27.92 9.84 -31.87
CA ALA A 645 27.84 8.38 -32.00
C ALA A 645 26.49 7.94 -32.57
N LEU A 646 25.38 8.50 -32.05
CA LEU A 646 24.03 8.20 -32.52
C LEU A 646 23.83 8.52 -34.00
N ARG A 647 24.49 9.56 -34.52
CA ARG A 647 24.45 9.93 -35.94
C ARG A 647 25.28 9.00 -36.83
N ALA A 648 26.30 8.36 -36.25
CA ALA A 648 27.18 7.44 -36.96
C ALA A 648 26.58 6.03 -37.10
N GLN A 649 25.66 5.65 -36.21
CA GLN A 649 24.93 4.38 -36.19
C GLN A 649 23.63 4.44 -37.00
#